data_AF-A0AA36JKV1-F1
#
_entry.id   AF-A0AA36JKV1-F1
#
_cell.length_a   1.000
_cell.length_b   1.000
_cell.length_c   1.000
_cell.angle_alpha   90.00
_cell.angle_beta   90.00
_cell.angle_gamma   90.00
#
_symmetry.space_group_name_H-M   'P 1'
#
loop_
_entity.id
_entity.type
_entity.pdbx_description
1 polymer ?
#
loop_
_entity_poly.entity_id
_entity_poly.type
_entity_poly.pdbx_seq_one_letter_code
_entity_poly.pdbx_strand_id
1 'polypeptide(L)'
;MAVAQISKDKLSREAQKLWQQVLEEYGHIEVCRDFKDVDESRKPLMLLALAESVVGKVRPIQEKGSRGRKSDSLLRSALRAFGVKESAQPNDDILASFSTGFLPTWGVEMPCSLLLSGLSVSEVCDKVNRSEIVMPTCNSSVTKVSVDCSWQRLKSVAISELKLFCPTKGSCLECEVVGDPRFVVGITTVIQDVRGNAVLCGIYNLPGVCDQRSASSKLQRGSTLLIAEPFLKVMSDGCRGIRVDNPSEIQVFPPGHKPQRGEAEITAGQFGKRPEAKERAERQPAVNLSELLEGSLDPGTRVRLKGLTSKKGLAMNGKCGRVAQQDAQDLERITVEVESATGTAEVIKVRPNNVEVAACEMLPDILQVKDTANQSFSQGNLQAAIDGYSEVLGKLSCLQSDEATAEMAKCFCNRALCFQKQGKWDTAAADAQLAIDKAPTYVKGHARLAATLLHNSDDLSQDDVRRACLHICIAIALAGRSAGEDLLTQLRSIATASEDPVPNAQELVSVRCYSELAAALASSSIKFVVLRPGEYHWPSEFGQANVLHDVTMVGLAATTLIKGNSHLVRICAGRMCVRNVCIKDSKAASFEGGASFCVDGPRSRLTLSGCKIEDSSEVGILVAEGGRAIVKDCHFSNILRQAIEVRAAGELEVQDSTFRRVRQGVSAYGGARSVVLRDVIVDMSFDEGVLACGDQQNAETRQQARYCAEDPRARGTGERKEAIRRGRKISEQARAVAEELDWNGRLTLTMSDCTVRQGQGLGCSIDEGCAAFLHRCTFEHMRPNMTTNFPGIGVLIKGESDCRVSCCRFLNNMAGVSVGFNYAGSVLVESSVFAGNQLKDVQEDANAADSLLLKLPPKLANHPAFKELNSQRKQLEEVGAWSAPVKQIGNKFFSRKEKVPEVAELTAAAGEGPLPQKLAWEAASQQRHSLSNPCGCGFACTELANSQDCSQPALRNHVDFPPFPCLPASEHLAKKQDDANKQFYFRQGRPFRHWSLLGEVLSVGTAQGADAASFMVRAADAAKLVKMRSKFAAQPMEADVEVLLMLEEALANGSARVAAGSTVAILYAEMQDIDITSGRGSASCLELRSCDSIVWVAETGAPLKNGSAG
;
A
#
# COMPACT_ATOMS: atom_id res chain seq x y z
N MET A 1 -20.65 -42.11 30.57
CA MET A 1 -20.19 -43.24 31.40
C MET A 1 -21.05 -44.50 31.31
N ALA A 2 -22.36 -44.45 30.99
CA ALA A 2 -23.18 -45.66 30.83
C ALA A 2 -23.02 -46.41 29.47
N VAL A 3 -22.39 -45.81 28.46
CA VAL A 3 -22.13 -46.45 27.14
C VAL A 3 -20.73 -47.10 27.07
N ALA A 4 -19.85 -46.85 28.05
CA ALA A 4 -18.51 -47.44 28.11
C ALA A 4 -18.51 -48.94 28.51
N GLN A 5 -19.68 -49.51 28.85
CA GLN A 5 -19.82 -50.90 29.27
C GLN A 5 -20.15 -51.87 28.11
N ILE A 6 -20.56 -51.39 26.92
CA ILE A 6 -21.09 -52.27 25.86
C ILE A 6 -20.06 -52.68 24.79
N SER A 7 -18.86 -52.07 24.73
CA SER A 7 -17.85 -52.45 23.72
C SER A 7 -16.62 -53.19 24.26
N LYS A 8 -16.56 -53.55 25.54
CA LYS A 8 -15.39 -54.23 26.11
C LYS A 8 -15.27 -55.72 25.75
N ASP A 9 -16.37 -56.39 25.41
CA ASP A 9 -16.38 -57.87 25.35
C ASP A 9 -16.59 -58.50 23.95
N LYS A 10 -16.58 -57.74 22.85
CA LYS A 10 -16.97 -58.29 21.52
C LYS A 10 -16.05 -58.03 20.33
N LEU A 11 -14.82 -57.56 20.51
CA LEU A 11 -13.82 -57.73 19.44
C LEU A 11 -12.95 -58.94 19.75
N SER A 12 -13.11 -60.01 18.98
CA SER A 12 -12.21 -61.17 19.08
C SER A 12 -10.79 -60.74 18.68
N ARG A 13 -9.77 -61.29 19.35
CA ARG A 13 -8.35 -61.09 18.95
C ARG A 13 -8.09 -61.46 17.49
N GLU A 14 -8.93 -62.32 16.90
CA GLU A 14 -8.88 -62.67 15.48
C GLU A 14 -9.29 -61.50 14.57
N ALA A 15 -10.31 -60.72 14.91
CA ALA A 15 -10.71 -59.55 14.14
C ALA A 15 -9.61 -58.47 14.12
N GLN A 16 -8.90 -58.31 15.23
CA GLN A 16 -7.76 -57.39 15.33
C GLN A 16 -6.56 -57.84 14.49
N LYS A 17 -6.22 -59.14 14.52
CA LYS A 17 -5.14 -59.71 13.68
C LYS A 17 -5.43 -59.61 12.19
N LEU A 18 -6.68 -59.86 11.77
CA LEU A 18 -7.12 -59.75 10.39
C LEU A 18 -6.96 -58.31 9.86
N TRP A 19 -7.31 -57.31 10.65
CA TRP A 19 -7.15 -55.90 10.26
C TRP A 19 -5.70 -55.46 10.21
N GLN A 20 -4.85 -55.95 11.12
CA GLN A 20 -3.43 -55.67 11.06
C GLN A 20 -2.81 -56.24 9.77
N GLN A 21 -3.20 -57.44 9.33
CA GLN A 21 -2.78 -58.00 8.04
C GLN A 21 -3.27 -57.18 6.84
N VAL A 22 -4.51 -56.67 6.89
CA VAL A 22 -5.03 -55.76 5.85
C VAL A 22 -4.19 -54.48 5.78
N LEU A 23 -3.85 -53.86 6.91
CA LEU A 23 -3.07 -52.62 6.91
C LEU A 23 -1.61 -52.82 6.45
N GLU A 24 -1.01 -53.98 6.78
CA GLU A 24 0.32 -54.37 6.32
C GLU A 24 0.35 -54.66 4.80
N GLU A 25 -0.66 -55.34 4.23
CA GLU A 25 -0.74 -55.60 2.79
C GLU A 25 -1.02 -54.34 1.95
N TYR A 26 -1.76 -53.35 2.48
CA TYR A 26 -2.07 -52.10 1.77
C TYR A 26 -1.02 -50.98 1.96
N GLY A 27 0.14 -51.30 2.56
CA GLY A 27 1.31 -50.41 2.59
C GLY A 27 1.25 -49.26 3.60
N HIS A 28 0.34 -49.30 4.57
CA HIS A 28 0.21 -48.27 5.61
C HIS A 28 1.09 -48.58 6.84
N ILE A 29 2.40 -48.66 6.62
CA ILE A 29 3.40 -49.09 7.62
C ILE A 29 3.45 -48.14 8.83
N GLU A 30 3.26 -46.84 8.64
CA GLU A 30 3.28 -45.85 9.72
C GLU A 30 2.04 -45.96 10.63
N VAL A 31 0.86 -46.21 10.06
CA VAL A 31 -0.38 -46.43 10.84
C VAL A 31 -0.32 -47.73 11.63
N CYS A 32 0.29 -48.79 11.08
CA CYS A 32 0.54 -50.04 11.81
C CYS A 32 1.51 -49.86 12.99
N ARG A 33 2.48 -48.95 12.87
CA ARG A 33 3.43 -48.63 13.94
C ARG A 33 2.71 -47.89 15.08
N ASP A 34 1.91 -46.87 14.75
CA ASP A 34 1.12 -46.13 15.75
C ASP A 34 0.05 -47.03 16.40
N PHE A 35 -0.53 -47.97 15.66
CA PHE A 35 -1.51 -48.93 16.19
C PHE A 35 -0.94 -49.86 17.27
N LYS A 36 0.35 -50.21 17.19
CA LYS A 36 1.03 -51.03 18.22
C LYS A 36 1.21 -50.28 19.53
N ASP A 37 1.42 -48.96 19.46
CA ASP A 37 1.75 -48.10 20.59
C ASP A 37 0.51 -47.45 21.25
N VAL A 38 -0.68 -47.62 20.66
CA VAL A 38 -1.96 -47.15 21.22
C VAL A 38 -2.40 -48.05 22.37
N ASP A 39 -2.94 -47.44 23.43
CA ASP A 39 -3.57 -48.14 24.57
C ASP A 39 -4.68 -49.10 24.06
N GLU A 40 -4.66 -50.36 24.51
CA GLU A 40 -5.64 -51.41 24.16
C GLU A 40 -7.10 -50.96 24.33
N SER A 41 -7.37 -50.08 25.29
CA SER A 41 -8.71 -49.52 25.51
C SER A 41 -9.20 -48.59 24.39
N ARG A 42 -8.29 -48.07 23.55
CA ARG A 42 -8.56 -47.12 22.46
C ARG A 42 -8.44 -47.75 21.07
N LYS A 43 -7.81 -48.92 20.95
CA LYS A 43 -7.66 -49.65 19.69
C LYS A 43 -8.99 -49.96 18.97
N PRO A 44 -10.10 -50.31 19.65
CA PRO A 44 -11.38 -50.55 18.97
C PRO A 44 -11.96 -49.31 18.26
N LEU A 45 -11.80 -48.12 18.87
CA LEU A 45 -12.25 -46.84 18.30
C LEU A 45 -11.40 -46.45 17.08
N MET A 46 -10.10 -46.69 17.16
CA MET A 46 -9.19 -46.43 16.03
C MET A 46 -9.44 -47.39 14.86
N LEU A 47 -9.71 -48.67 15.13
CA LEU A 47 -10.09 -49.66 14.11
C LEU A 47 -11.40 -49.31 13.41
N LEU A 48 -12.39 -48.78 14.15
CA LEU A 48 -13.68 -48.39 13.58
C LEU A 48 -13.52 -47.21 12.60
N ALA A 49 -12.76 -46.18 12.99
CA ALA A 49 -12.47 -45.03 12.14
C ALA A 49 -11.63 -45.40 10.91
N LEU A 50 -10.69 -46.34 11.06
CA LEU A 50 -9.88 -46.86 9.95
C LEU A 50 -10.69 -47.70 8.97
N ALA A 51 -11.62 -48.51 9.46
CA ALA A 51 -12.51 -49.33 8.62
C ALA A 51 -13.37 -48.45 7.70
N GLU A 52 -13.91 -47.33 8.19
CA GLU A 52 -14.66 -46.36 7.38
C GLU A 52 -13.78 -45.71 6.30
N SER A 53 -12.55 -45.32 6.65
CA SER A 53 -11.60 -44.73 5.69
C SER A 53 -11.17 -45.70 4.58
N VAL A 54 -11.03 -46.99 4.89
CA VAL A 54 -10.63 -48.01 3.90
C VAL A 54 -11.81 -48.37 3.00
N VAL A 55 -13.01 -48.55 3.55
CA VAL A 55 -14.22 -48.86 2.76
C VAL A 55 -14.60 -47.73 1.80
N GLY A 56 -14.39 -46.47 2.20
CA GLY A 56 -14.59 -45.30 1.32
C GLY A 56 -13.61 -45.21 0.14
N LYS A 57 -12.37 -45.71 0.31
CA LYS A 57 -11.29 -45.63 -0.69
C LYS A 57 -11.17 -46.84 -1.61
N VAL A 58 -11.81 -47.97 -1.30
CA VAL A 58 -11.78 -49.19 -2.14
C VAL A 58 -12.79 -49.13 -3.30
N ARG A 59 -13.85 -48.31 -3.20
CA ARG A 59 -14.86 -48.12 -4.27
C ARG A 59 -14.31 -47.70 -5.65
N PRO A 60 -13.27 -46.84 -5.80
CA PRO A 60 -12.81 -46.42 -7.13
C PRO A 60 -11.95 -47.47 -7.86
N ILE A 61 -11.54 -48.56 -7.20
CA ILE A 61 -10.56 -49.51 -7.76
C ILE A 61 -11.24 -50.66 -8.53
N GLN A 62 -12.55 -50.84 -8.41
CA GLN A 62 -13.26 -51.98 -9.04
C GLN A 62 -13.36 -51.92 -10.56
N GLU A 63 -12.99 -50.82 -11.23
CA GLU A 63 -13.12 -50.70 -12.69
C GLU A 63 -11.85 -51.03 -13.50
N LYS A 64 -10.71 -51.38 -12.89
CA LYS A 64 -9.52 -51.78 -13.67
C LYS A 64 -8.74 -52.95 -13.05
N GLY A 65 -8.90 -54.13 -13.66
CA GLY A 65 -7.81 -55.11 -13.79
C GLY A 65 -7.65 -56.19 -12.69
N SER A 66 -7.29 -57.38 -13.15
CA SER A 66 -7.52 -58.70 -12.56
C SER A 66 -6.50 -59.20 -11.51
N ARG A 67 -6.06 -58.38 -10.55
CA ARG A 67 -5.11 -58.83 -9.49
C ARG A 67 -5.54 -58.66 -8.02
N GLY A 68 -6.82 -58.42 -7.73
CA GLY A 68 -7.33 -58.15 -6.37
C GLY A 68 -8.00 -59.30 -5.59
N ARG A 69 -7.92 -60.58 -6.00
CA ARG A 69 -8.76 -61.63 -5.37
C ARG A 69 -8.39 -62.01 -3.92
N LYS A 70 -7.12 -61.87 -3.51
CA LYS A 70 -6.70 -62.23 -2.14
C LYS A 70 -7.02 -61.13 -1.11
N SER A 71 -6.77 -59.88 -1.45
CA SER A 71 -6.99 -58.74 -0.57
C SER A 71 -8.49 -58.43 -0.38
N ASP A 72 -9.32 -58.69 -1.39
CA ASP A 72 -10.79 -58.57 -1.29
C ASP A 72 -11.40 -59.68 -0.41
N SER A 73 -10.82 -60.89 -0.43
CA SER A 73 -11.19 -61.98 0.49
C SER A 73 -10.84 -61.67 1.94
N LEU A 74 -9.67 -61.07 2.20
CA LEU A 74 -9.23 -60.70 3.54
C LEU A 74 -10.12 -59.59 4.14
N LEU A 75 -10.43 -58.57 3.35
CA LEU A 75 -11.32 -57.47 3.76
C LEU A 75 -12.75 -57.97 4.07
N ARG A 76 -13.30 -58.86 3.24
CA ARG A 76 -14.63 -59.46 3.47
C ARG A 76 -14.67 -60.32 4.74
N SER A 77 -13.60 -61.06 5.02
CA SER A 77 -13.47 -61.83 6.27
C SER A 77 -13.35 -60.93 7.50
N ALA A 78 -12.62 -59.82 7.39
CA ALA A 78 -12.52 -58.82 8.47
C ALA A 78 -13.87 -58.15 8.76
N LEU A 79 -14.67 -57.82 7.74
CA LEU A 79 -16.00 -57.23 7.90
C LEU A 79 -17.02 -58.20 8.52
N ARG A 80 -16.97 -59.49 8.15
CA ARG A 80 -17.81 -60.52 8.77
C ARG A 80 -17.50 -60.72 10.26
N ALA A 81 -16.24 -60.59 10.66
CA ALA A 81 -15.83 -60.70 12.07
C ALA A 81 -16.42 -59.58 12.96
N PHE A 82 -16.86 -58.47 12.38
CA PHE A 82 -17.58 -57.39 13.07
C PHE A 82 -19.11 -57.53 13.04
N GLY A 83 -19.63 -58.66 12.54
CA GLY A 83 -21.07 -58.93 12.53
C GLY A 83 -21.85 -58.21 11.42
N VAL A 84 -21.17 -57.61 10.44
CA VAL A 84 -21.81 -56.96 9.30
C VAL A 84 -22.37 -58.03 8.36
N LYS A 85 -23.71 -58.12 8.26
CA LYS A 85 -24.39 -59.05 7.34
C LYS A 85 -24.28 -58.55 5.90
N GLU A 86 -23.99 -59.47 4.96
CA GLU A 86 -23.76 -59.17 3.53
C GLU A 86 -24.96 -58.55 2.78
N SER A 87 -26.15 -58.43 3.40
CA SER A 87 -27.39 -58.03 2.72
C SER A 87 -28.06 -56.74 3.22
N ALA A 88 -27.42 -55.92 4.06
CA ALA A 88 -28.01 -54.65 4.53
C ALA A 88 -27.43 -53.45 3.77
N GLN A 89 -28.29 -52.55 3.28
CA GLN A 89 -27.82 -51.26 2.77
C GLN A 89 -27.27 -50.44 3.95
N PRO A 90 -25.99 -50.01 3.95
CA PRO A 90 -25.30 -49.64 5.19
C PRO A 90 -25.67 -48.26 5.75
N ASN A 91 -26.48 -47.47 5.05
CA ASN A 91 -26.66 -46.05 5.40
C ASN A 91 -27.65 -45.83 6.55
N ASP A 92 -28.71 -46.63 6.68
CA ASP A 92 -29.84 -46.21 7.53
C ASP A 92 -29.66 -46.58 9.02
N ASP A 93 -29.10 -47.75 9.34
CA ASP A 93 -28.97 -48.21 10.73
C ASP A 93 -27.77 -47.59 11.49
N ILE A 94 -26.70 -47.24 10.77
CA ILE A 94 -25.51 -46.61 11.36
C ILE A 94 -25.78 -45.12 11.66
N LEU A 95 -26.49 -44.43 10.76
CA LEU A 95 -26.88 -43.03 10.95
C LEU A 95 -27.97 -42.86 12.04
N ALA A 96 -28.85 -43.84 12.21
CA ALA A 96 -29.84 -43.85 13.29
C ALA A 96 -29.20 -44.00 14.70
N SER A 97 -28.12 -44.77 14.81
CA SER A 97 -27.36 -44.90 16.08
C SER A 97 -26.50 -43.65 16.37
N PHE A 98 -25.97 -42.99 15.33
CA PHE A 98 -25.15 -41.79 15.48
C PHE A 98 -25.96 -40.55 15.92
N SER A 99 -27.19 -40.41 15.40
CA SER A 99 -28.09 -39.29 15.71
C SER A 99 -28.70 -39.37 17.11
N THR A 100 -28.95 -40.58 17.63
CA THR A 100 -29.61 -40.78 18.94
C THR A 100 -28.66 -40.84 20.14
N GLY A 101 -27.36 -41.10 19.93
CA GLY A 101 -26.40 -41.28 21.03
C GLY A 101 -25.31 -40.21 21.19
N PHE A 102 -24.79 -39.65 20.09
CA PHE A 102 -23.56 -38.84 20.12
C PHE A 102 -23.81 -37.32 20.09
N LEU A 103 -24.68 -36.86 19.20
CA LEU A 103 -24.99 -35.43 19.00
C LEU A 103 -25.59 -34.69 20.22
N PRO A 104 -26.42 -35.32 21.09
CA PRO A 104 -26.95 -34.63 22.27
C PRO A 104 -25.88 -34.20 23.29
N THR A 105 -24.67 -34.78 23.23
CA THR A 105 -23.56 -34.37 24.12
C THR A 105 -22.82 -33.11 23.67
N TRP A 106 -23.06 -32.64 22.44
CA TRP A 106 -22.44 -31.43 21.87
C TRP A 106 -23.33 -30.19 21.91
N GLY A 107 -24.59 -30.32 22.37
CA GLY A 107 -25.43 -29.16 22.73
C GLY A 107 -25.87 -28.26 21.57
N VAL A 108 -25.74 -28.69 20.31
CA VAL A 108 -26.21 -27.93 19.14
C VAL A 108 -27.21 -28.79 18.34
N GLU A 109 -28.43 -28.29 18.13
CA GLU A 109 -29.32 -28.82 17.10
C GLU A 109 -28.75 -28.42 15.73
N MET A 110 -28.08 -29.35 15.05
CA MET A 110 -27.64 -29.18 13.67
C MET A 110 -28.77 -29.60 12.71
N PRO A 111 -29.12 -28.81 11.67
CA PRO A 111 -30.08 -29.25 10.66
C PRO A 111 -29.53 -30.46 9.90
N CYS A 112 -30.33 -31.53 9.79
CA CYS A 112 -29.97 -32.77 9.09
C CYS A 112 -29.50 -32.58 7.63
N SER A 113 -29.81 -31.43 7.01
CA SER A 113 -29.39 -31.10 5.65
C SER A 113 -27.87 -30.96 5.47
N LEU A 114 -27.11 -30.61 6.52
CA LEU A 114 -25.65 -30.52 6.49
C LEU A 114 -24.95 -31.89 6.57
N LEU A 115 -25.64 -32.93 7.07
CA LEU A 115 -25.11 -34.31 7.13
C LEU A 115 -25.30 -35.07 5.80
N LEU A 116 -26.23 -34.63 4.96
CA LEU A 116 -26.55 -35.29 3.69
C LEU A 116 -25.66 -34.88 2.51
N SER A 117 -24.70 -33.95 2.71
CA SER A 117 -23.89 -33.39 1.61
C SER A 117 -22.62 -34.19 1.25
N GLY A 118 -22.51 -35.46 1.65
CA GLY A 118 -21.48 -36.37 1.11
C GLY A 118 -20.01 -36.03 1.43
N LEU A 119 -19.73 -35.26 2.48
CA LEU A 119 -18.37 -34.89 2.87
C LEU A 119 -17.70 -35.99 3.71
N SER A 120 -16.41 -36.23 3.50
CA SER A 120 -15.61 -37.15 4.32
C SER A 120 -15.29 -36.55 5.70
N VAL A 121 -15.03 -37.41 6.69
CA VAL A 121 -14.65 -36.99 8.06
C VAL A 121 -13.41 -36.10 8.08
N SER A 122 -12.47 -36.32 7.14
CA SER A 122 -11.29 -35.47 6.95
C SER A 122 -11.68 -34.07 6.46
N GLU A 123 -12.62 -33.96 5.52
CA GLU A 123 -13.10 -32.68 4.98
C GLU A 123 -13.94 -31.91 6.01
N VAL A 124 -14.68 -32.62 6.87
CA VAL A 124 -15.38 -32.00 7.99
C VAL A 124 -14.37 -31.50 9.03
N CYS A 125 -13.34 -32.28 9.38
CA CYS A 125 -12.29 -31.85 10.31
C CYS A 125 -11.44 -30.69 9.74
N ASP A 126 -11.11 -30.72 8.45
CA ASP A 126 -10.42 -29.64 7.76
C ASP A 126 -11.29 -28.38 7.70
N LYS A 127 -12.60 -28.48 7.42
CA LYS A 127 -13.50 -27.32 7.40
C LYS A 127 -13.82 -26.76 8.79
N VAL A 128 -13.85 -27.61 9.82
CA VAL A 128 -13.95 -27.20 11.24
C VAL A 128 -12.66 -26.51 11.70
N ASN A 129 -11.49 -26.95 11.22
CA ASN A 129 -10.20 -26.32 11.54
C ASN A 129 -9.88 -25.09 10.68
N ARG A 130 -10.54 -24.91 9.52
CA ARG A 130 -10.29 -23.82 8.55
C ARG A 130 -11.32 -22.68 8.55
N SER A 131 -12.26 -22.64 9.51
CA SER A 131 -13.24 -21.55 9.69
C SER A 131 -14.35 -21.42 8.62
N GLU A 132 -14.49 -22.36 7.68
CA GLU A 132 -15.56 -22.31 6.65
C GLU A 132 -16.92 -22.78 7.16
N ILE A 133 -16.95 -23.55 8.24
CA ILE A 133 -18.11 -23.58 9.13
C ILE A 133 -17.73 -22.61 10.23
N VAL A 134 -18.35 -21.42 10.23
CA VAL A 134 -18.36 -20.61 11.45
C VAL A 134 -19.10 -21.43 12.49
N MET A 135 -18.39 -22.27 13.24
CA MET A 135 -18.79 -22.57 14.60
C MET A 135 -18.96 -21.19 15.22
N PRO A 136 -20.18 -20.77 15.62
CA PRO A 136 -20.47 -19.38 16.03
C PRO A 136 -19.58 -18.84 17.15
N THR A 137 -18.68 -19.65 17.69
CA THR A 137 -18.19 -19.61 19.04
C THR A 137 -16.73 -19.16 19.13
N CYS A 138 -16.02 -19.15 18.00
CA CYS A 138 -14.79 -18.38 17.81
C CYS A 138 -15.10 -16.90 17.50
N ASN A 139 -16.33 -16.59 17.08
CA ASN A 139 -16.74 -15.24 16.71
C ASN A 139 -16.75 -14.33 17.94
N SER A 140 -16.12 -13.16 17.82
CA SER A 140 -16.19 -12.10 18.83
C SER A 140 -17.62 -11.61 19.05
N SER A 141 -18.53 -11.85 18.10
CA SER A 141 -19.95 -11.46 18.14
C SER A 141 -20.83 -12.27 19.10
N VAL A 142 -20.36 -13.44 19.60
CA VAL A 142 -21.11 -14.14 20.67
C VAL A 142 -20.79 -13.47 21.99
N THR A 143 -21.62 -12.47 22.30
CA THR A 143 -21.63 -11.76 23.59
C THR A 143 -22.56 -12.49 24.55
N LYS A 144 -22.05 -12.82 25.74
CA LYS A 144 -22.88 -13.28 26.85
C LYS A 144 -23.77 -12.12 27.30
N VAL A 145 -25.08 -12.33 27.34
CA VAL A 145 -26.03 -11.42 28.00
C VAL A 145 -26.00 -11.77 29.48
N SER A 146 -25.31 -10.98 30.31
CA SER A 146 -25.28 -11.20 31.76
C SER A 146 -26.67 -10.94 32.36
N VAL A 147 -27.02 -11.66 33.42
CA VAL A 147 -28.26 -11.44 34.17
C VAL A 147 -27.95 -10.64 35.44
N ASP A 148 -28.83 -9.71 35.80
CA ASP A 148 -28.75 -9.01 37.09
C ASP A 148 -28.91 -10.02 38.25
N CYS A 149 -27.80 -10.34 38.93
CA CYS A 149 -27.82 -11.27 40.06
C CYS A 149 -26.76 -10.92 41.11
N SER A 150 -27.07 -11.18 42.38
CA SER A 150 -26.10 -11.03 43.47
C SER A 150 -25.18 -12.25 43.55
N TRP A 151 -23.88 -12.04 43.80
CA TRP A 151 -22.88 -13.11 43.99
C TRP A 151 -23.29 -14.14 45.05
N GLN A 152 -24.06 -13.73 46.06
CA GLN A 152 -24.56 -14.61 47.12
C GLN A 152 -25.57 -15.66 46.63
N ARG A 153 -26.32 -15.33 45.55
CA ARG A 153 -27.36 -16.21 45.00
C ARG A 153 -26.84 -17.22 43.99
N LEU A 154 -25.58 -17.11 43.58
CA LEU A 154 -24.97 -18.00 42.58
C LEU A 154 -24.64 -19.36 43.18
N LYS A 155 -25.05 -20.45 42.52
CA LYS A 155 -24.70 -21.82 42.92
C LYS A 155 -23.27 -22.16 42.50
N SER A 156 -22.50 -22.82 43.36
CA SER A 156 -21.16 -23.28 42.98
C SER A 156 -21.25 -24.24 41.78
N VAL A 157 -20.35 -24.11 40.81
CA VAL A 157 -20.21 -25.03 39.67
C VAL A 157 -18.74 -25.39 39.47
N ALA A 158 -18.45 -26.62 39.05
CA ALA A 158 -17.12 -27.08 38.67
C ALA A 158 -16.91 -26.97 37.14
N ILE A 159 -15.66 -26.90 36.67
CA ILE A 159 -15.33 -26.88 35.23
C ILE A 159 -15.91 -28.09 34.51
N SER A 160 -15.89 -29.26 35.15
CA SER A 160 -16.46 -30.50 34.61
C SER A 160 -17.98 -30.46 34.38
N GLU A 161 -18.67 -29.49 34.99
CA GLU A 161 -20.13 -29.33 34.93
C GLU A 161 -20.55 -28.28 33.89
N LEU A 162 -19.60 -27.54 33.32
CA LEU A 162 -19.85 -26.53 32.30
C LEU A 162 -20.20 -27.19 30.96
N LYS A 163 -21.20 -26.63 30.27
CA LYS A 163 -21.57 -27.02 28.91
C LYS A 163 -20.92 -26.09 27.90
N LEU A 164 -20.32 -26.66 26.86
CA LEU A 164 -19.69 -25.90 25.79
C LEU A 164 -20.73 -24.99 25.13
N PHE A 165 -20.39 -23.71 24.99
CA PHE A 165 -21.20 -22.65 24.37
C PHE A 165 -22.50 -22.28 25.09
N CYS A 166 -22.67 -22.73 26.34
CA CYS A 166 -23.81 -22.37 27.17
C CYS A 166 -23.32 -21.64 28.43
N PRO A 167 -23.69 -20.37 28.65
CA PRO A 167 -23.39 -19.70 29.91
C PRO A 167 -24.15 -20.44 31.03
N THR A 168 -23.44 -20.80 32.10
CA THR A 168 -24.06 -21.52 33.23
C THR A 168 -24.75 -20.50 34.15
N LYS A 169 -25.93 -20.05 33.72
CA LYS A 169 -26.69 -18.98 34.40
C LYS A 169 -26.99 -19.32 35.85
N GLY A 170 -26.91 -18.33 36.73
CA GLY A 170 -27.12 -18.51 38.17
C GLY A 170 -26.06 -19.34 38.89
N SER A 171 -24.89 -19.56 38.27
CA SER A 171 -23.77 -20.29 38.87
C SER A 171 -22.51 -19.43 39.02
N CYS A 172 -21.62 -19.82 39.94
CA CYS A 172 -20.32 -19.21 40.17
C CYS A 172 -19.24 -20.30 40.14
N LEU A 173 -18.21 -20.11 39.32
CA LEU A 173 -17.02 -20.95 39.32
C LEU A 173 -15.98 -20.36 40.26
N GLU A 174 -15.52 -21.16 41.23
CA GLU A 174 -14.38 -20.84 42.08
C GLU A 174 -13.15 -21.60 41.58
N CYS A 175 -12.06 -20.87 41.32
CA CYS A 175 -10.84 -21.43 40.76
C CYS A 175 -9.59 -20.67 41.23
N GLU A 176 -8.43 -21.31 41.13
CA GLU A 176 -7.11 -20.74 41.44
C GLU A 176 -6.32 -20.52 40.15
N VAL A 177 -5.59 -19.40 40.07
CA VAL A 177 -4.67 -19.13 38.95
C VAL A 177 -3.42 -20.01 39.10
N VAL A 178 -3.26 -21.00 38.22
CA VAL A 178 -2.13 -21.95 38.27
C VAL A 178 -1.06 -21.67 37.22
N GLY A 179 -1.37 -20.90 36.17
CA GLY A 179 -0.44 -20.47 35.13
C GLY A 179 -0.09 -18.98 35.21
N ASP A 180 1.03 -18.59 34.61
CA ASP A 180 1.41 -17.17 34.51
C ASP A 180 0.49 -16.45 33.50
N PRO A 181 -0.09 -15.29 33.86
CA PRO A 181 -0.94 -14.54 32.95
C PRO A 181 -0.13 -13.98 31.78
N ARG A 182 -0.71 -13.96 30.58
CA ARG A 182 -0.16 -13.32 29.37
C ARG A 182 -1.11 -12.24 28.85
N PHE A 183 -0.60 -11.03 28.61
CA PHE A 183 -1.36 -9.91 28.08
C PHE A 183 -1.11 -9.76 26.56
N VAL A 184 -2.18 -9.80 25.77
CA VAL A 184 -2.12 -9.56 24.31
C VAL A 184 -3.14 -8.49 23.93
N VAL A 185 -4.42 -8.85 23.89
CA VAL A 185 -5.59 -7.95 23.77
C VAL A 185 -6.49 -8.01 25.00
N GLY A 186 -6.32 -9.06 25.80
CA GLY A 186 -6.84 -9.28 27.14
C GLY A 186 -5.83 -10.15 27.90
N ILE A 187 -6.20 -10.65 29.07
CA ILE A 187 -5.35 -11.52 29.87
C ILE A 187 -5.72 -12.98 29.62
N THR A 188 -4.75 -13.79 29.21
CA THR A 188 -4.90 -15.25 29.08
C THR A 188 -4.08 -15.94 30.17
N THR A 189 -4.70 -16.82 30.95
CA THR A 189 -4.02 -17.62 31.98
C THR A 189 -4.62 -19.03 32.11
N VAL A 190 -4.03 -19.90 32.92
CA VAL A 190 -4.58 -21.23 33.26
C VAL A 190 -5.16 -21.16 34.67
N ILE A 191 -6.41 -21.59 34.81
CA ILE A 191 -7.14 -21.64 36.09
C ILE A 191 -7.48 -23.08 36.43
N GLN A 192 -7.52 -23.41 37.72
CA GLN A 192 -7.87 -24.74 38.22
C GLN A 192 -9.04 -24.64 39.21
N ASP A 193 -10.11 -25.42 39.02
CA ASP A 193 -11.23 -25.45 39.97
C ASP A 193 -10.91 -26.24 41.24
N VAL A 194 -11.81 -26.20 42.22
CA VAL A 194 -11.70 -26.93 43.50
C VAL A 194 -11.64 -28.46 43.35
N ARG A 195 -11.95 -29.01 42.17
CA ARG A 195 -11.86 -30.46 41.86
C ARG A 195 -10.57 -30.81 41.13
N GLY A 196 -9.67 -29.85 40.92
CA GLY A 196 -8.40 -30.04 40.24
C GLY A 196 -8.49 -30.00 38.71
N ASN A 197 -9.64 -29.68 38.11
CA ASN A 197 -9.75 -29.53 36.66
C ASN A 197 -9.12 -28.21 36.25
N ALA A 198 -8.22 -28.23 35.28
CA ALA A 198 -7.58 -27.02 34.76
C ALA A 198 -8.08 -26.68 33.35
N VAL A 199 -8.23 -25.38 33.07
CA VAL A 199 -8.69 -24.88 31.77
C VAL A 199 -8.07 -23.51 31.47
N LEU A 200 -7.96 -23.16 30.17
CA LEU A 200 -7.52 -21.82 29.77
C LEU A 200 -8.60 -20.78 30.13
N CYS A 201 -8.23 -19.59 30.57
CA CYS A 201 -9.16 -18.50 30.87
C CYS A 201 -8.71 -17.21 30.18
N GLY A 202 -9.61 -16.60 29.40
CA GLY A 202 -9.42 -15.30 28.75
C GLY A 202 -10.29 -14.24 29.41
N ILE A 203 -9.65 -13.21 29.99
CA ILE A 203 -10.28 -12.12 30.74
C ILE A 203 -10.07 -10.81 29.99
N TYR A 204 -11.16 -10.14 29.62
CA TYR A 204 -11.14 -8.87 28.90
C TYR A 204 -11.57 -7.72 29.81
N ASN A 205 -11.06 -6.52 29.51
CA ASN A 205 -11.45 -5.27 30.18
C ASN A 205 -11.28 -5.26 31.72
N LEU A 206 -10.35 -6.07 32.26
CA LEU A 206 -10.06 -6.07 33.70
C LEU A 206 -9.50 -4.69 34.12
N PRO A 207 -10.18 -3.92 35.00
CA PRO A 207 -9.78 -2.54 35.31
C PRO A 207 -8.36 -2.49 35.83
N GLY A 208 -7.57 -1.48 35.43
CA GLY A 208 -6.20 -1.30 35.91
C GLY A 208 -5.17 -2.30 35.37
N VAL A 209 -5.49 -3.03 34.29
CA VAL A 209 -4.52 -3.81 33.50
C VAL A 209 -4.36 -3.18 32.12
N CYS A 210 -3.15 -2.74 31.79
CA CYS A 210 -2.83 -2.12 30.49
C CYS A 210 -1.61 -2.75 29.81
N ASP A 211 -0.87 -3.59 30.52
CA ASP A 211 0.35 -4.24 30.05
C ASP A 211 0.58 -5.58 30.77
N GLN A 212 1.62 -6.29 30.34
CA GLN A 212 2.02 -7.57 30.92
C GLN A 212 2.37 -7.46 32.42
N ARG A 213 2.95 -6.34 32.87
CA ARG A 213 3.38 -6.13 34.26
C ARG A 213 2.17 -5.99 35.20
N SER A 214 1.20 -5.18 34.81
CA SER A 214 -0.06 -4.99 35.53
C SER A 214 -0.92 -6.25 35.53
N ALA A 215 -0.90 -7.05 34.45
CA ALA A 215 -1.55 -8.36 34.40
C ALA A 215 -0.94 -9.33 35.42
N SER A 216 0.39 -9.47 35.43
CA SER A 216 1.11 -10.32 36.40
C SER A 216 0.94 -9.85 37.85
N SER A 217 0.83 -8.54 38.08
CA SER A 217 0.58 -7.98 39.41
C SER A 217 -0.84 -8.28 39.92
N LYS A 218 -1.85 -8.25 39.04
CA LYS A 218 -3.26 -8.48 39.41
C LYS A 218 -3.64 -9.95 39.52
N LEU A 219 -3.13 -10.79 38.62
CA LEU A 219 -3.44 -12.22 38.55
C LEU A 219 -2.19 -13.04 38.86
N GLN A 220 -1.70 -12.89 40.09
CA GLN A 220 -0.56 -13.67 40.57
C GLN A 220 -0.93 -15.15 40.62
N ARG A 221 0.07 -16.02 40.40
CA ARG A 221 -0.10 -17.46 40.62
C ARG A 221 -0.53 -17.70 42.08
N GLY A 222 -1.58 -18.48 42.28
CA GLY A 222 -2.22 -18.70 43.57
C GLY A 222 -3.38 -17.76 43.88
N SER A 223 -3.66 -16.74 43.06
CA SER A 223 -4.85 -15.90 43.22
C SER A 223 -6.13 -16.74 43.06
N THR A 224 -7.12 -16.52 43.91
CA THR A 224 -8.44 -17.15 43.78
C THR A 224 -9.36 -16.25 42.94
N LEU A 225 -10.03 -16.82 41.95
CA LEU A 225 -11.01 -16.15 41.10
C LEU A 225 -12.40 -16.71 41.36
N LEU A 226 -13.37 -15.81 41.50
CA LEU A 226 -14.79 -16.13 41.37
C LEU A 226 -15.27 -15.61 40.02
N ILE A 227 -15.82 -16.49 39.17
CA ILE A 227 -16.35 -16.15 37.85
C ILE A 227 -17.86 -16.40 37.85
N ALA A 228 -18.65 -15.35 37.67
CA ALA A 228 -20.09 -15.42 37.60
C ALA A 228 -20.55 -15.91 36.22
N GLU A 229 -21.48 -16.87 36.22
CA GLU A 229 -22.08 -17.47 35.03
C GLU A 229 -21.05 -17.88 33.96
N PRO A 230 -20.05 -18.72 34.31
CA PRO A 230 -18.92 -19.03 33.45
C PRO A 230 -19.36 -19.51 32.06
N PHE A 231 -18.72 -18.97 31.02
CA PHE A 231 -18.98 -19.30 29.62
C PHE A 231 -17.80 -20.12 29.06
N LEU A 232 -18.01 -21.43 28.93
CA LEU A 232 -17.03 -22.34 28.34
C LEU A 232 -17.15 -22.30 26.82
N LYS A 233 -16.06 -22.00 26.12
CA LYS A 233 -15.99 -22.00 24.65
C LYS A 233 -14.73 -22.68 24.15
N VAL A 234 -14.60 -22.77 22.82
CA VAL A 234 -13.35 -23.14 22.15
C VAL A 234 -12.60 -21.84 21.88
N MET A 235 -11.34 -21.79 22.32
CA MET A 235 -10.44 -20.65 22.16
C MET A 235 -9.80 -20.69 20.77
N SER A 236 -9.09 -19.63 20.38
CA SER A 236 -8.47 -19.53 19.04
C SER A 236 -7.41 -20.59 18.77
N ASP A 237 -6.86 -21.20 19.82
CA ASP A 237 -5.91 -22.31 19.75
C ASP A 237 -6.58 -23.70 19.69
N GLY A 238 -7.91 -23.76 19.57
CA GLY A 238 -8.69 -24.99 19.55
C GLY A 238 -8.90 -25.64 20.92
N CYS A 239 -8.31 -25.08 21.99
CA CYS A 239 -8.51 -25.59 23.34
C CYS A 239 -9.83 -25.11 23.94
N ARG A 240 -10.38 -25.89 24.90
CA ARG A 240 -11.53 -25.43 25.69
C ARG A 240 -11.05 -24.37 26.69
N GLY A 241 -11.78 -23.26 26.78
CA GLY A 241 -11.44 -22.14 27.64
C GLY A 241 -12.65 -21.41 28.18
N ILE A 242 -12.49 -20.77 29.33
CA ILE A 242 -13.50 -19.89 29.93
C ILE A 242 -13.24 -18.46 29.47
N ARG A 243 -14.28 -17.79 28.96
CA ARG A 243 -14.22 -16.39 28.54
C ARG A 243 -14.97 -15.49 29.52
N VAL A 244 -14.33 -14.38 29.91
CA VAL A 244 -14.90 -13.33 30.78
C VAL A 244 -14.85 -12.01 30.02
N ASP A 245 -15.99 -11.53 29.54
CA ASP A 245 -16.08 -10.33 28.70
C ASP A 245 -16.30 -9.05 29.52
N ASN A 246 -17.04 -9.14 30.62
CA ASN A 246 -17.40 -8.02 31.48
C ASN A 246 -16.66 -8.14 32.83
N PRO A 247 -15.91 -7.11 33.27
CA PRO A 247 -15.17 -7.15 34.53
C PRO A 247 -16.05 -7.29 35.78
N SER A 248 -17.35 -6.96 35.70
CA SER A 248 -18.30 -7.20 36.79
C SER A 248 -18.58 -8.69 37.03
N GLU A 249 -18.22 -9.58 36.09
CA GLU A 249 -18.40 -11.03 36.19
C GLU A 249 -17.25 -11.74 36.90
N ILE A 250 -16.22 -11.00 37.36
CA ILE A 250 -15.05 -11.60 38.00
C ILE A 250 -14.67 -10.87 39.29
N GLN A 251 -14.42 -11.64 40.35
CA GLN A 251 -13.76 -11.16 41.57
C GLN A 251 -12.40 -11.84 41.71
N VAL A 252 -11.36 -11.04 41.97
CA VAL A 252 -9.98 -11.51 42.09
C VAL A 252 -9.53 -11.33 43.53
N PHE A 253 -9.12 -12.42 44.17
CA PHE A 253 -8.56 -12.42 45.52
C PHE A 253 -7.07 -12.75 45.44
N PRO A 254 -6.19 -12.01 46.14
CA PRO A 254 -4.76 -12.31 46.18
C PRO A 254 -4.47 -13.71 46.74
N PRO A 255 -3.29 -14.28 46.46
CA PRO A 255 -2.92 -15.58 47.00
C PRO A 255 -3.11 -15.66 48.52
N GLY A 256 -3.67 -16.78 48.99
CA GLY A 256 -3.92 -17.03 50.41
C GLY A 256 -5.14 -16.35 51.02
N HIS A 257 -5.89 -15.54 50.26
CA HIS A 257 -7.14 -14.93 50.74
C HIS A 257 -8.33 -15.84 50.43
N LYS A 258 -9.11 -16.21 51.45
CA LYS A 258 -10.35 -16.98 51.24
C LYS A 258 -11.42 -16.08 50.61
N PRO A 259 -12.07 -16.49 49.52
CA PRO A 259 -13.14 -15.71 48.93
C PRO A 259 -14.31 -15.59 49.91
N GLN A 260 -14.66 -14.37 50.29
CA GLN A 260 -15.96 -14.06 50.89
C GLN A 260 -16.86 -13.53 49.78
N ARG A 261 -17.98 -14.21 49.49
CA ARG A 261 -18.94 -13.74 48.49
C ARG A 261 -19.56 -12.44 48.99
N GLY A 262 -19.03 -11.32 48.50
CA GLY A 262 -19.50 -9.98 48.88
C GLY A 262 -20.95 -9.71 48.45
N GLU A 263 -21.55 -8.67 49.03
CA GLU A 263 -22.91 -8.18 48.69
C GLU A 263 -23.01 -7.49 47.32
N ALA A 264 -21.93 -7.43 46.53
CA ALA A 264 -21.91 -6.76 45.24
C ALA A 264 -23.00 -7.33 44.29
N GLU A 265 -23.71 -6.46 43.59
CA GLU A 265 -24.64 -6.84 42.53
C GLU A 265 -23.89 -6.95 41.18
N ILE A 266 -24.15 -8.02 40.43
CA ILE A 266 -23.73 -8.12 39.03
C ILE A 266 -24.77 -7.37 38.21
N THR A 267 -24.39 -6.29 37.53
CA THR A 267 -25.30 -5.46 36.72
C THR A 267 -25.06 -5.66 35.22
N ALA A 268 -26.12 -5.91 34.47
CA ALA A 268 -26.12 -6.08 33.02
C ALA A 268 -26.22 -4.72 32.31
N GLY A 269 -25.15 -4.34 31.61
CA GLY A 269 -25.20 -3.31 30.57
C GLY A 269 -25.42 -1.86 31.06
N GLN A 270 -24.39 -1.24 31.61
CA GLN A 270 -24.14 0.21 31.51
C GLN A 270 -22.63 0.49 31.50
N PHE A 271 -21.99 0.47 30.32
CA PHE A 271 -20.78 1.26 30.13
C PHE A 271 -21.21 2.65 29.69
N GLY A 272 -21.19 3.56 30.67
CA GLY A 272 -21.61 4.94 30.51
C GLY A 272 -22.31 5.54 31.74
N LYS A 273 -21.99 5.10 32.98
CA LYS A 273 -22.16 5.87 34.22
C LYS A 273 -21.56 5.08 35.41
N ARG A 274 -20.60 5.70 36.11
CA ARG A 274 -20.11 5.22 37.42
C ARG A 274 -21.17 5.51 38.50
N PRO A 275 -21.47 4.57 39.40
CA PRO A 275 -22.11 4.91 40.67
C PRO A 275 -21.03 5.34 41.67
N GLU A 276 -21.27 6.47 42.33
CA GLU A 276 -20.47 6.95 43.47
C GLU A 276 -20.90 6.22 44.74
N ALA A 277 -19.95 5.59 45.44
CA ALA A 277 -20.08 5.22 46.84
C ALA A 277 -18.99 5.93 47.65
N LYS A 278 -19.43 6.54 48.75
CA LYS A 278 -18.69 7.36 49.70
C LYS A 278 -17.63 6.56 50.45
N GLU A 279 -16.37 6.98 50.38
CA GLU A 279 -15.47 6.90 51.54
C GLU A 279 -14.41 8.02 51.53
N ARG A 280 -14.03 8.44 52.73
CA ARG A 280 -13.42 9.72 53.08
C ARG A 280 -11.95 9.86 52.67
N ALA A 281 -11.63 11.08 52.22
CA ALA A 281 -10.41 11.84 52.41
C ALA A 281 -9.10 11.37 51.73
N GLU A 282 -8.84 11.91 50.54
CA GLU A 282 -7.63 12.72 50.23
C GLU A 282 -7.77 13.34 48.82
N ARG A 283 -7.45 14.64 48.70
CA ARG A 283 -7.69 15.45 47.48
C ARG A 283 -6.76 15.04 46.33
N GLN A 284 -7.33 14.67 45.18
CA GLN A 284 -6.65 14.70 43.87
C GLN A 284 -7.38 15.67 42.91
N PRO A 285 -6.66 16.30 41.95
CA PRO A 285 -7.15 17.46 41.20
C PRO A 285 -8.24 17.10 40.18
N ALA A 286 -9.08 18.08 39.87
CA ALA A 286 -10.26 17.96 39.03
C ALA A 286 -9.97 17.35 37.65
N VAL A 287 -10.84 16.42 37.23
CA VAL A 287 -10.92 15.90 35.86
C VAL A 287 -11.16 17.08 34.91
N ASN A 288 -10.38 17.13 33.84
CA ASN A 288 -10.41 18.23 32.87
C ASN A 288 -11.70 18.17 32.05
N LEU A 289 -12.60 19.13 32.28
CA LEU A 289 -13.94 19.21 31.68
C LEU A 289 -13.89 19.33 30.13
N SER A 290 -12.73 19.68 29.57
CA SER A 290 -12.50 19.78 28.12
C SER A 290 -12.68 18.45 27.38
N GLU A 291 -12.34 17.32 28.00
CA GLU A 291 -12.45 15.99 27.36
C GLU A 291 -13.90 15.49 27.25
N LEU A 292 -14.84 16.08 28.00
CA LEU A 292 -16.26 15.74 27.99
C LEU A 292 -17.09 16.57 26.99
N LEU A 293 -16.51 17.63 26.42
CA LEU A 293 -17.21 18.66 25.64
C LEU A 293 -16.74 18.81 24.19
N GLU A 294 -15.80 17.99 23.71
CA GLU A 294 -15.29 18.10 22.32
C GLU A 294 -16.44 18.02 21.29
N GLY A 295 -16.78 19.18 20.71
CA GLY A 295 -17.54 19.33 19.47
C GLY A 295 -19.02 19.76 19.54
N SER A 296 -19.67 19.79 20.71
CA SER A 296 -21.14 20.05 20.76
C SER A 296 -21.56 21.46 21.19
N LEU A 297 -20.65 22.26 21.75
CA LEU A 297 -20.97 23.56 22.36
C LEU A 297 -19.90 24.63 22.06
N ASP A 298 -19.35 24.62 20.85
CA ASP A 298 -18.39 25.64 20.43
C ASP A 298 -19.04 27.04 20.38
N PRO A 299 -18.28 28.12 20.63
CA PRO A 299 -18.74 29.49 20.40
C PRO A 299 -19.45 29.64 19.04
N GLY A 300 -20.66 30.17 19.04
CA GLY A 300 -21.56 30.29 17.90
C GLY A 300 -22.66 29.24 17.84
N THR A 301 -22.52 28.11 18.56
CA THR A 301 -23.50 27.01 18.55
C THR A 301 -24.86 27.48 19.05
N ARG A 302 -25.92 27.21 18.28
CA ARG A 302 -27.29 27.56 18.67
C ARG A 302 -27.80 26.53 19.67
N VAL A 303 -28.18 26.98 20.85
CA VAL A 303 -28.62 26.13 21.96
C VAL A 303 -29.99 26.56 22.46
N ARG A 304 -30.80 25.61 22.90
CA ARG A 304 -32.07 25.79 23.57
C ARG A 304 -31.87 25.57 25.07
N LEU A 305 -32.24 26.55 25.87
CA LEU A 305 -32.12 26.47 27.32
C LEU A 305 -33.14 25.48 27.91
N LYS A 306 -32.70 24.65 28.87
CA LYS A 306 -33.50 23.65 29.59
C LYS A 306 -33.19 23.64 31.09
N GLY A 307 -34.24 23.42 31.89
CA GLY A 307 -34.19 23.43 33.35
C GLY A 307 -33.86 24.79 34.00
N LEU A 308 -34.09 25.93 33.32
CA LEU A 308 -33.74 27.26 33.82
C LEU A 308 -34.94 28.18 34.04
N THR A 309 -34.89 28.94 35.13
CA THR A 309 -35.82 30.01 35.48
C THR A 309 -35.01 31.25 35.83
N SER A 310 -35.38 32.41 35.31
CA SER A 310 -34.67 33.67 35.62
C SER A 310 -34.85 34.05 37.10
N LYS A 311 -33.99 34.95 37.61
CA LYS A 311 -34.12 35.51 38.97
C LYS A 311 -35.46 36.22 39.21
N LYS A 312 -36.16 36.64 38.14
CA LYS A 312 -37.49 37.26 38.18
C LYS A 312 -38.64 36.24 38.05
N GLY A 313 -38.34 34.94 38.09
CA GLY A 313 -39.34 33.88 37.96
C GLY A 313 -39.83 33.61 36.52
N LEU A 314 -39.32 34.34 35.51
CA LEU A 314 -39.65 34.06 34.11
C LEU A 314 -39.02 32.75 33.64
N ALA A 315 -39.83 31.90 33.00
CA ALA A 315 -39.36 30.65 32.43
C ALA A 315 -38.34 30.92 31.30
N MET A 316 -37.14 30.36 31.44
CA MET A 316 -36.10 30.42 30.39
C MET A 316 -36.07 29.13 29.56
N ASN A 317 -36.78 28.09 30.00
CA ASN A 317 -36.96 26.86 29.26
C ASN A 317 -37.54 27.12 27.87
N GLY A 318 -36.89 26.57 26.85
CA GLY A 318 -37.31 26.65 25.46
C GLY A 318 -36.76 27.87 24.70
N LYS A 319 -36.15 28.85 25.38
CA LYS A 319 -35.50 29.98 24.69
C LYS A 319 -34.24 29.51 23.96
N CYS A 320 -34.05 29.99 22.74
CA CYS A 320 -32.85 29.73 21.95
C CYS A 320 -31.83 30.86 22.14
N GLY A 321 -30.55 30.51 22.18
CA GLY A 321 -29.44 31.44 22.20
C GLY A 321 -28.22 30.89 21.46
N ARG A 322 -27.14 31.65 21.39
CA ARG A 322 -25.85 31.21 20.86
C ARG A 322 -24.83 31.11 21.98
N VAL A 323 -24.02 30.06 22.00
CA VAL A 323 -22.87 29.98 22.90
C VAL A 323 -21.90 31.11 22.55
N ALA A 324 -21.59 32.01 23.47
CA ALA A 324 -20.67 33.12 23.23
C ALA A 324 -19.24 32.71 23.56
N GLN A 325 -19.00 32.20 24.77
CA GLN A 325 -17.69 31.79 25.24
C GLN A 325 -17.81 30.89 26.48
N GLN A 326 -16.88 29.96 26.67
CA GLN A 326 -16.71 29.27 27.95
C GLN A 326 -16.20 30.28 28.99
N ASP A 327 -16.79 30.29 30.18
CA ASP A 327 -16.42 31.27 31.21
C ASP A 327 -15.00 31.02 31.70
N ALA A 328 -14.12 32.01 31.54
CA ALA A 328 -12.71 31.92 31.93
C ALA A 328 -12.51 31.73 33.44
N GLN A 329 -13.51 32.06 34.27
CA GLN A 329 -13.45 31.93 35.73
C GLN A 329 -14.23 30.73 36.27
N ASP A 330 -15.14 30.15 35.48
CA ASP A 330 -15.99 29.02 35.89
C ASP A 330 -16.12 28.02 34.73
N LEU A 331 -15.18 27.07 34.66
CA LEU A 331 -15.13 26.07 33.58
C LEU A 331 -16.40 25.20 33.50
N GLU A 332 -17.22 25.13 34.55
CA GLU A 332 -18.51 24.42 34.55
C GLU A 332 -19.64 25.19 33.86
N ARG A 333 -19.41 26.44 33.45
CA ARG A 333 -20.42 27.30 32.84
C ARG A 333 -19.98 27.80 31.48
N ILE A 334 -20.94 27.81 30.58
CA ILE A 334 -20.85 28.46 29.28
C ILE A 334 -21.71 29.71 29.30
N THR A 335 -21.28 30.70 28.55
CA THR A 335 -22.03 31.93 28.35
C THR A 335 -22.89 31.76 27.11
N VAL A 336 -24.20 31.99 27.21
CA VAL A 336 -25.16 31.89 26.10
C VAL A 336 -25.84 33.24 25.92
N GLU A 337 -25.75 33.81 24.73
CA GLU A 337 -26.48 35.01 24.32
C GLU A 337 -27.88 34.62 23.85
N VAL A 338 -28.90 35.04 24.60
CA VAL A 338 -30.30 34.76 24.32
C VAL A 338 -30.97 36.04 23.83
N GLU A 339 -31.68 35.97 22.70
CA GLU A 339 -32.44 37.12 22.18
C GLU A 339 -33.61 37.45 23.12
N SER A 340 -33.63 38.70 23.61
CA SER A 340 -34.74 39.27 24.37
C SER A 340 -35.85 39.74 23.43
N ALA A 341 -37.10 39.72 23.91
CA ALA A 341 -38.23 40.36 23.23
C ALA A 341 -38.04 41.88 23.03
N THR A 342 -37.10 42.51 23.74
CA THR A 342 -36.74 43.93 23.61
C THR A 342 -35.63 44.19 22.58
N GLY A 343 -35.14 43.16 21.89
CA GLY A 343 -34.05 43.28 20.90
C GLY A 343 -32.64 43.43 21.49
N THR A 344 -32.50 43.52 22.81
CA THR A 344 -31.20 43.54 23.50
C THR A 344 -30.81 42.11 23.89
N ALA A 345 -29.71 41.58 23.35
CA ALA A 345 -29.22 40.24 23.70
C ALA A 345 -28.93 40.14 25.21
N GLU A 346 -29.53 39.14 25.87
CA GLU A 346 -29.30 38.85 27.28
C GLU A 346 -28.24 37.76 27.40
N VAL A 347 -27.12 38.07 28.07
CA VAL A 347 -26.00 37.14 28.26
C VAL A 347 -26.23 36.32 29.53
N ILE A 348 -26.35 35.00 29.39
CA ILE A 348 -26.71 34.10 30.49
C ILE A 348 -25.63 33.04 30.68
N LYS A 349 -25.13 32.92 31.91
CA LYS A 349 -24.20 31.85 32.28
C LYS A 349 -24.98 30.59 32.66
N VAL A 350 -24.83 29.53 31.88
CA VAL A 350 -25.57 28.27 32.03
C VAL A 350 -24.60 27.09 32.11
N ARG A 351 -24.97 26.03 32.82
CA ARG A 351 -24.18 24.78 32.78
C ARG A 351 -24.44 24.06 31.45
N PRO A 352 -23.50 23.25 30.94
CA PRO A 352 -23.71 22.43 29.75
C PRO A 352 -24.99 21.56 29.81
N ASN A 353 -25.35 21.02 30.97
CA ASN A 353 -26.58 20.23 31.12
C ASN A 353 -27.88 21.05 31.01
N ASN A 354 -27.79 22.38 31.06
CA ASN A 354 -28.90 23.30 30.89
C ASN A 354 -29.07 23.80 29.46
N VAL A 355 -28.27 23.29 28.52
CA VAL A 355 -28.42 23.55 27.10
C VAL A 355 -28.65 22.24 26.37
N GLU A 356 -29.63 22.28 25.48
CA GLU A 356 -29.82 21.28 24.44
C GLU A 356 -29.42 21.96 23.15
N VAL A 357 -28.60 21.35 22.30
CA VAL A 357 -28.29 21.96 20.99
C VAL A 357 -29.62 22.19 20.29
N ALA A 358 -29.98 23.45 20.03
CA ALA A 358 -31.23 23.76 19.37
C ALA A 358 -31.12 23.13 17.98
N ALA A 359 -32.11 22.33 17.59
CA ALA A 359 -32.17 21.76 16.25
C ALA A 359 -31.81 22.87 15.25
N CYS A 360 -30.75 22.65 14.47
CA CYS A 360 -30.37 23.54 13.38
C CYS A 360 -31.62 23.87 12.56
N GLU A 361 -31.64 25.04 11.92
CA GLU A 361 -32.67 25.38 10.93
C GLU A 361 -32.99 24.14 10.11
N MET A 362 -34.28 23.82 10.02
CA MET A 362 -34.69 22.61 9.32
C MET A 362 -34.22 22.75 7.87
N LEU A 363 -33.78 21.66 7.25
CA LEU A 363 -33.28 21.68 5.87
C LEU A 363 -34.19 22.49 4.90
N PRO A 364 -35.54 22.43 4.98
CA PRO A 364 -36.42 23.26 4.17
C PRO A 364 -36.17 24.78 4.29
N ASP A 365 -35.86 25.29 5.48
CA ASP A 365 -35.61 26.72 5.72
C ASP A 365 -34.30 27.15 5.04
N ILE A 366 -33.26 26.31 5.12
CA ILE A 366 -31.98 26.54 4.44
C ILE A 366 -32.18 26.53 2.92
N LEU A 367 -33.04 25.66 2.40
CA LEU A 367 -33.35 25.59 0.98
C LEU A 367 -34.10 26.84 0.47
N GLN A 368 -34.88 27.54 1.30
CA GLN A 368 -35.47 28.83 0.92
C GLN A 368 -34.40 29.92 0.69
N VAL A 369 -33.34 29.94 1.50
CA VAL A 369 -32.20 30.86 1.30
C VAL A 369 -31.49 30.52 -0.02
N LYS A 370 -31.31 29.23 -0.31
CA LYS A 370 -30.77 28.76 -1.60
C LYS A 370 -31.62 29.20 -2.79
N ASP A 371 -32.95 29.18 -2.66
CA ASP A 371 -33.84 29.65 -3.72
C ASP A 371 -33.70 31.16 -3.97
N THR A 372 -33.48 31.94 -2.91
CA THR A 372 -33.17 33.38 -3.02
C THR A 372 -31.83 33.62 -3.73
N ALA A 373 -30.81 32.79 -3.45
CA ALA A 373 -29.54 32.83 -4.17
C ALA A 373 -29.70 32.45 -5.66
N ASN A 374 -30.52 31.43 -5.96
CA ASN A 374 -30.84 31.05 -7.34
C ASN A 374 -31.56 32.18 -8.11
N GLN A 375 -32.47 32.91 -7.45
CA GLN A 375 -33.13 34.09 -8.04
C GLN A 375 -32.13 35.21 -8.30
N SER A 376 -31.22 35.47 -7.38
CA SER A 376 -30.16 36.47 -7.56
C SER A 376 -29.26 36.10 -8.76
N PHE A 377 -28.95 34.81 -8.93
CA PHE A 377 -28.21 34.31 -10.07
C PHE A 377 -28.95 34.50 -11.40
N SER A 378 -30.25 34.20 -11.45
CA SER A 378 -31.06 34.37 -12.67
C SER A 378 -31.24 35.84 -13.07
N GLN A 379 -31.22 36.76 -12.11
CA GLN A 379 -31.20 38.21 -12.34
C GLN A 379 -29.83 38.74 -12.81
N GLY A 380 -28.79 37.90 -12.87
CA GLY A 380 -27.44 38.31 -13.23
C GLY A 380 -26.67 39.00 -12.09
N ASN A 381 -27.22 39.09 -10.88
CA ASN A 381 -26.52 39.60 -9.71
C ASN A 381 -25.62 38.51 -9.11
N LEU A 382 -24.47 38.31 -9.75
CA LEU A 382 -23.54 37.22 -9.41
C LEU A 382 -22.99 37.33 -7.99
N GLN A 383 -22.72 38.55 -7.50
CA GLN A 383 -22.16 38.74 -6.15
C GLN A 383 -23.19 38.36 -5.07
N ALA A 384 -24.44 38.84 -5.19
CA ALA A 384 -25.49 38.45 -4.25
C ALA A 384 -25.77 36.94 -4.27
N ALA A 385 -25.67 36.29 -5.44
CA ALA A 385 -25.77 34.84 -5.54
C ALA A 385 -24.61 34.13 -4.81
N ILE A 386 -23.37 34.60 -4.96
CA ILE A 386 -22.19 34.07 -4.26
C ILE A 386 -22.36 34.19 -2.75
N ASP A 387 -22.80 35.34 -2.26
CA ASP A 387 -23.00 35.58 -0.83
C ASP A 387 -24.10 34.67 -0.29
N GLY A 388 -25.23 34.57 -1.00
CA GLY A 388 -26.34 33.68 -0.64
C GLY A 388 -25.95 32.20 -0.63
N TYR A 389 -25.20 31.71 -1.64
CA TYR A 389 -24.70 30.33 -1.62
C TYR A 389 -23.69 30.09 -0.49
N SER A 390 -22.88 31.10 -0.15
CA SER A 390 -21.91 30.99 0.95
C SER A 390 -22.61 30.91 2.31
N GLU A 391 -23.70 31.67 2.51
CA GLU A 391 -24.55 31.55 3.69
C GLU A 391 -25.16 30.15 3.80
N VAL A 392 -25.74 29.64 2.69
CA VAL A 392 -26.31 28.29 2.63
C VAL A 392 -25.28 27.22 2.96
N LEU A 393 -24.07 27.32 2.40
CA LEU A 393 -22.98 26.37 2.70
C LEU A 393 -22.57 26.41 4.18
N GLY A 394 -22.52 27.59 4.80
CA GLY A 394 -22.29 27.73 6.23
C GLY A 394 -23.36 27.01 7.06
N LYS A 395 -24.64 27.19 6.70
CA LYS A 395 -25.77 26.53 7.38
C LYS A 395 -25.80 25.01 7.16
N LEU A 396 -25.56 24.55 5.93
CA LEU A 396 -25.51 23.12 5.59
C LEU A 396 -24.34 22.40 6.26
N SER A 397 -23.22 23.08 6.50
CA SER A 397 -22.06 22.48 7.18
C SER A 397 -22.36 22.04 8.63
N CYS A 398 -23.39 22.62 9.24
CA CYS A 398 -23.88 22.23 10.56
C CYS A 398 -24.79 20.99 10.55
N LEU A 399 -25.18 20.51 9.36
CA LEU A 399 -26.05 19.34 9.19
C LEU A 399 -25.23 18.12 8.74
N GLN A 400 -25.23 17.06 9.54
CA GLN A 400 -24.56 15.80 9.22
C GLN A 400 -25.50 14.80 8.52
N SER A 401 -26.19 15.24 7.45
CA SER A 401 -27.04 14.35 6.66
C SER A 401 -26.55 14.20 5.22
N ASP A 402 -26.84 13.05 4.61
CA ASP A 402 -26.52 12.77 3.21
C ASP A 402 -27.23 13.77 2.27
N GLU A 403 -28.45 14.16 2.62
CA GLU A 403 -29.22 15.15 1.88
C GLU A 403 -28.56 16.54 1.95
N ALA A 404 -28.10 16.97 3.14
CA ALA A 404 -27.34 18.21 3.28
C ALA A 404 -26.04 18.17 2.48
N THR A 405 -25.33 17.04 2.48
CA THR A 405 -24.10 16.84 1.70
C THR A 405 -24.38 16.96 0.20
N ALA A 406 -25.46 16.36 -0.29
CA ALA A 406 -25.88 16.48 -1.69
C ALA A 406 -26.25 17.93 -2.06
N GLU A 407 -26.88 18.67 -1.15
CA GLU A 407 -27.20 20.08 -1.34
C GLU A 407 -25.96 20.99 -1.29
N MET A 408 -24.97 20.67 -0.45
CA MET A 408 -23.67 21.35 -0.44
C MET A 408 -22.98 21.23 -1.80
N ALA A 409 -22.97 20.02 -2.38
CA ALA A 409 -22.38 19.81 -3.70
C ALA A 409 -23.06 20.68 -4.78
N LYS A 410 -24.40 20.79 -4.75
CA LYS A 410 -25.15 21.66 -5.66
C LYS A 410 -24.80 23.14 -5.46
N CYS A 411 -24.67 23.59 -4.21
CA CYS A 411 -24.35 24.99 -3.89
C CYS A 411 -22.91 25.36 -4.27
N PHE A 412 -21.92 24.54 -3.91
CA PHE A 412 -20.53 24.74 -4.35
C PHE A 412 -20.43 24.82 -5.87
N CYS A 413 -21.08 23.88 -6.56
CA CYS A 413 -21.11 23.89 -8.01
C CYS A 413 -21.73 25.19 -8.54
N ASN A 414 -22.87 25.64 -8.02
CA ASN A 414 -23.53 26.88 -8.49
C ASN A 414 -22.69 28.14 -8.19
N ARG A 415 -22.00 28.18 -7.06
CA ARG A 415 -21.05 29.24 -6.73
C ARG A 415 -19.84 29.22 -7.68
N ALA A 416 -19.33 28.04 -8.04
CA ALA A 416 -18.32 27.89 -9.09
C ALA A 416 -18.77 28.51 -10.42
N LEU A 417 -20.03 28.31 -10.82
CA LEU A 417 -20.57 28.93 -12.04
C LEU A 417 -20.64 30.46 -11.93
N CYS A 418 -20.95 31.00 -10.75
CA CYS A 418 -20.91 32.45 -10.53
C CYS A 418 -19.47 32.98 -10.71
N PHE A 419 -18.48 32.29 -10.16
CA PHE A 419 -17.07 32.63 -10.32
C PHE A 419 -16.56 32.49 -11.75
N GLN A 420 -16.98 31.46 -12.49
CA GLN A 420 -16.72 31.32 -13.93
C GLN A 420 -17.24 32.55 -14.70
N LYS A 421 -18.47 32.98 -14.42
CA LYS A 421 -19.05 34.18 -15.06
C LYS A 421 -18.35 35.48 -14.66
N GLN A 422 -17.62 35.51 -13.54
CA GLN A 422 -16.78 36.63 -13.13
C GLN A 422 -15.33 36.54 -13.68
N GLY A 423 -14.97 35.48 -14.41
CA GLY A 423 -13.60 35.23 -14.87
C GLY A 423 -12.63 34.82 -13.76
N LYS A 424 -13.13 34.41 -12.58
CA LYS A 424 -12.32 33.96 -11.43
C LYS A 424 -12.12 32.45 -11.49
N TRP A 425 -11.31 32.00 -12.45
CA TRP A 425 -11.17 30.59 -12.82
C TRP A 425 -10.59 29.70 -11.71
N ASP A 426 -9.53 30.14 -11.00
CA ASP A 426 -8.95 29.40 -9.88
C ASP A 426 -9.98 29.13 -8.75
N THR A 427 -10.73 30.16 -8.36
CA THR A 427 -11.75 30.04 -7.30
C THR A 427 -12.90 29.14 -7.76
N ALA A 428 -13.28 29.25 -9.03
CA ALA A 428 -14.28 28.37 -9.62
C ALA A 428 -13.82 26.90 -9.68
N ALA A 429 -12.56 26.64 -10.02
CA ALA A 429 -11.99 25.30 -10.02
C ALA A 429 -11.98 24.70 -8.61
N ALA A 430 -11.59 25.49 -7.59
CA ALA A 430 -11.63 25.08 -6.20
C ALA A 430 -13.05 24.72 -5.74
N ASP A 431 -14.06 25.54 -6.04
CA ASP A 431 -15.46 25.25 -5.70
C ASP A 431 -16.01 24.04 -6.47
N ALA A 432 -15.63 23.87 -7.73
CA ALA A 432 -16.03 22.70 -8.52
C ALA A 432 -15.41 21.41 -7.97
N GLN A 433 -14.15 21.45 -7.52
CA GLN A 433 -13.51 20.33 -6.83
C GLN A 433 -14.21 20.02 -5.50
N LEU A 434 -14.51 21.03 -4.67
CA LEU A 434 -15.28 20.82 -3.44
C LEU A 434 -16.66 20.20 -3.70
N ALA A 435 -17.32 20.59 -4.80
CA ALA A 435 -18.59 19.96 -5.20
C ALA A 435 -18.41 18.47 -5.53
N ILE A 436 -17.33 18.10 -6.23
CA ILE A 436 -16.97 16.71 -6.55
C ILE A 436 -16.62 15.94 -5.27
N ASP A 437 -15.86 16.53 -4.36
CA ASP A 437 -15.47 15.88 -3.10
C ASP A 437 -16.70 15.56 -2.24
N LYS A 438 -17.73 16.43 -2.25
CA LYS A 438 -19.00 16.20 -1.57
C LYS A 438 -19.90 15.20 -2.30
N ALA A 439 -19.93 15.23 -3.63
CA ALA A 439 -20.72 14.32 -4.44
C ALA A 439 -19.93 13.84 -5.68
N PRO A 440 -19.15 12.75 -5.56
CA PRO A 440 -18.23 12.29 -6.60
C PRO A 440 -18.88 11.89 -7.93
N THR A 441 -20.19 11.67 -7.93
CA THR A 441 -20.97 11.34 -9.14
C THR A 441 -21.70 12.57 -9.72
N TYR A 442 -21.41 13.77 -9.21
CA TYR A 442 -22.11 14.97 -9.61
C TYR A 442 -21.61 15.51 -10.95
N VAL A 443 -22.29 15.12 -12.03
CA VAL A 443 -21.98 15.45 -13.43
C VAL A 443 -21.62 16.92 -13.65
N LYS A 444 -22.40 17.85 -13.07
CA LYS A 444 -22.18 19.29 -13.24
C LYS A 444 -20.89 19.77 -12.58
N GLY A 445 -20.47 19.18 -11.45
CA GLY A 445 -19.21 19.50 -10.79
C GLY A 445 -18.02 19.16 -11.69
N HIS A 446 -17.99 17.95 -12.24
CA HIS A 446 -16.96 17.52 -13.20
C HIS A 446 -16.92 18.39 -14.46
N ALA A 447 -18.09 18.66 -15.07
CA ALA A 447 -18.14 19.51 -16.26
C ALA A 447 -17.62 20.94 -15.98
N ARG A 448 -17.98 21.52 -14.83
CA ARG A 448 -17.50 22.86 -14.43
C ARG A 448 -16.00 22.88 -14.15
N LEU A 449 -15.47 21.85 -13.49
CA LEU A 449 -14.02 21.75 -13.26
C LEU A 449 -13.24 21.62 -14.57
N ALA A 450 -13.73 20.80 -15.50
CA ALA A 450 -13.13 20.70 -16.83
C ALA A 450 -13.16 22.04 -17.58
N ALA A 451 -14.22 22.83 -17.42
CA ALA A 451 -14.34 24.13 -18.10
C ALA A 451 -13.38 25.14 -17.50
N THR A 452 -13.26 25.18 -16.16
CA THR A 452 -12.34 26.10 -15.48
C THR A 452 -10.89 25.80 -15.80
N LEU A 453 -10.50 24.52 -15.86
CA LEU A 453 -9.13 24.14 -16.18
C LEU A 453 -8.74 24.56 -17.61
N LEU A 454 -9.68 24.51 -18.56
CA LEU A 454 -9.45 24.95 -19.94
C LEU A 454 -9.41 26.49 -20.10
N HIS A 455 -9.83 27.26 -19.10
CA HIS A 455 -9.87 28.73 -19.17
C HIS A 455 -8.95 29.41 -18.14
N ASN A 456 -8.23 28.64 -17.31
CA ASN A 456 -7.48 29.20 -16.17
C ASN A 456 -6.21 29.98 -16.55
N SER A 457 -5.69 29.81 -17.77
CA SER A 457 -4.40 30.35 -18.16
C SER A 457 -4.37 30.80 -19.62
N ASP A 458 -3.69 31.92 -19.87
CA ASP A 458 -3.33 32.36 -21.22
C ASP A 458 -2.42 31.34 -21.92
N ASP A 459 -1.60 30.62 -21.14
CA ASP A 459 -0.78 29.48 -21.57
C ASP A 459 -1.34 28.19 -20.99
N LEU A 460 -2.24 27.51 -21.70
CA LEU A 460 -2.80 26.22 -21.28
C LEU A 460 -1.71 25.16 -21.19
N SER A 461 -1.35 24.76 -19.98
CA SER A 461 -0.46 23.64 -19.77
C SER A 461 -1.13 22.35 -20.26
N GLN A 462 -0.39 21.46 -20.92
CA GLN A 462 -0.92 20.16 -21.33
C GLN A 462 -1.37 19.32 -20.13
N ASP A 463 -0.87 19.58 -18.92
CA ASP A 463 -1.38 18.92 -17.71
C ASP A 463 -2.81 19.37 -17.39
N ASP A 464 -3.10 20.67 -17.46
CA ASP A 464 -4.46 21.19 -17.27
C ASP A 464 -5.42 20.67 -18.34
N VAL A 465 -4.97 20.56 -19.60
CA VAL A 465 -5.76 19.97 -20.68
C VAL A 465 -6.05 18.48 -20.42
N ARG A 466 -5.06 17.69 -19.98
CA ARG A 466 -5.26 16.28 -19.60
C ARG A 466 -6.21 16.13 -18.41
N ARG A 467 -6.11 17.01 -17.42
CA ARG A 467 -7.03 17.04 -16.26
C ARG A 467 -8.44 17.44 -16.70
N ALA A 468 -8.58 18.45 -17.56
CA ALA A 468 -9.86 18.84 -18.15
C ALA A 468 -10.48 17.67 -18.92
N CYS A 469 -9.69 16.98 -19.76
CA CYS A 469 -10.08 15.78 -20.49
C CYS A 469 -10.59 14.67 -19.55
N LEU A 470 -9.87 14.41 -18.46
CA LEU A 470 -10.29 13.43 -17.45
C LEU A 470 -11.67 13.78 -16.89
N HIS A 471 -11.88 15.02 -16.44
CA HIS A 471 -13.13 15.43 -15.81
C HIS A 471 -14.31 15.48 -16.80
N ILE A 472 -14.10 15.92 -18.05
CA ILE A 472 -15.19 15.92 -19.05
C ILE A 472 -15.58 14.49 -19.45
N CYS A 473 -14.62 13.57 -19.59
CA CYS A 473 -14.90 12.16 -19.84
C CYS A 473 -15.70 11.53 -18.70
N ILE A 474 -15.37 11.86 -17.45
CA ILE A 474 -16.15 11.44 -16.28
C ILE A 474 -17.59 11.97 -16.35
N ALA A 475 -17.77 13.27 -16.63
CA ALA A 475 -19.09 13.89 -16.73
C ALA A 475 -19.97 13.22 -17.80
N ILE A 476 -19.42 12.96 -18.99
CA ILE A 476 -20.15 12.32 -20.08
C ILE A 476 -20.46 10.86 -19.75
N ALA A 477 -19.50 10.09 -19.23
CA ALA A 477 -19.72 8.71 -18.82
C ALA A 477 -20.85 8.59 -17.77
N LEU A 478 -20.88 9.50 -16.79
CA LEU A 478 -21.91 9.55 -15.75
C LEU A 478 -23.29 9.96 -16.30
N ALA A 479 -23.33 10.89 -17.25
CA ALA A 479 -24.56 11.29 -17.95
C ALA A 479 -25.06 10.19 -18.91
N GLY A 480 -24.17 9.35 -19.42
CA GLY A 480 -24.49 8.30 -20.39
C GLY A 480 -25.18 8.86 -21.64
N ARG A 481 -26.26 8.21 -22.08
CA ARG A 481 -27.05 8.65 -23.26
C ARG A 481 -27.74 10.00 -23.08
N SER A 482 -27.78 10.54 -21.86
CA SER A 482 -28.38 11.84 -21.56
C SER A 482 -27.37 13.00 -21.55
N ALA A 483 -26.12 12.77 -22.00
CA ALA A 483 -25.14 13.83 -22.17
C ALA A 483 -25.67 14.89 -23.14
N GLY A 484 -25.87 16.11 -22.65
CA GLY A 484 -26.33 17.24 -23.46
C GLY A 484 -25.25 17.74 -24.42
N GLU A 485 -25.67 18.48 -25.46
CA GLU A 485 -24.77 19.05 -26.47
C GLU A 485 -23.69 19.95 -25.87
N ASP A 486 -23.95 20.59 -24.74
CA ASP A 486 -22.97 21.40 -24.00
C ASP A 486 -21.74 20.58 -23.59
N LEU A 487 -21.94 19.35 -23.08
CA LEU A 487 -20.83 18.46 -22.68
C LEU A 487 -20.04 17.98 -23.90
N LEU A 488 -20.72 17.68 -25.00
CA LEU A 488 -20.10 17.22 -26.24
C LEU A 488 -19.32 18.35 -26.94
N THR A 489 -19.80 19.59 -26.84
CA THR A 489 -19.12 20.78 -27.32
C THR A 489 -17.85 21.04 -26.51
N GLN A 490 -17.94 20.91 -25.19
CA GLN A 490 -16.79 21.04 -24.30
C GLN A 490 -15.73 19.94 -24.55
N LEU A 491 -16.16 18.69 -24.77
CA LEU A 491 -15.26 17.60 -25.15
C LEU A 491 -14.52 17.90 -26.45
N ARG A 492 -15.22 18.43 -27.47
CA ARG A 492 -14.61 18.83 -28.75
C ARG A 492 -13.58 19.96 -28.56
N SER A 493 -13.87 20.94 -27.71
CA SER A 493 -12.94 22.02 -27.37
C SER A 493 -11.66 21.50 -26.70
N ILE A 494 -11.81 20.56 -25.76
CA ILE A 494 -10.66 19.91 -25.10
C ILE A 494 -9.89 19.06 -26.11
N ALA A 495 -10.56 18.34 -27.00
CA ALA A 495 -9.93 17.56 -28.05
C ALA A 495 -9.11 18.42 -29.02
N THR A 496 -9.52 19.66 -29.29
CA THR A 496 -8.72 20.59 -30.10
C THR A 496 -7.50 21.16 -29.39
N ALA A 497 -7.50 21.19 -28.05
CA ALA A 497 -6.37 21.68 -27.24
C ALA A 497 -5.40 20.56 -26.81
N SER A 498 -5.87 19.31 -26.81
CA SER A 498 -5.13 18.15 -26.33
C SER A 498 -4.17 17.61 -27.38
N GLU A 499 -2.91 17.41 -26.99
CA GLU A 499 -1.93 16.64 -27.78
C GLU A 499 -2.22 15.13 -27.73
N ASP A 500 -2.88 14.66 -26.68
CA ASP A 500 -3.26 13.26 -26.49
C ASP A 500 -4.62 12.95 -27.14
N PRO A 501 -4.82 11.73 -27.67
CA PRO A 501 -6.10 11.33 -28.24
C PRO A 501 -7.21 11.33 -27.19
N VAL A 502 -8.26 12.10 -27.44
CA VAL A 502 -9.45 12.19 -26.58
C VAL A 502 -10.51 11.19 -27.05
N PRO A 503 -11.03 10.31 -26.17
CA PRO A 503 -12.05 9.34 -26.57
C PRO A 503 -13.36 10.00 -27.01
N ASN A 504 -14.04 9.37 -27.97
CA ASN A 504 -15.37 9.80 -28.40
C ASN A 504 -16.42 9.50 -27.32
N ALA A 505 -17.53 10.24 -27.29
CA ALA A 505 -18.58 10.07 -26.29
C ALA A 505 -19.17 8.64 -26.21
N GLN A 506 -19.19 7.89 -27.32
CA GLN A 506 -19.68 6.50 -27.37
C GLN A 506 -18.70 5.49 -26.76
N GLU A 507 -17.43 5.87 -26.59
CA GLU A 507 -16.36 5.05 -26.03
C GLU A 507 -16.25 5.20 -24.50
N LEU A 508 -17.10 6.04 -23.91
CA LEU A 508 -17.15 6.37 -22.49
C LEU A 508 -18.31 5.62 -21.81
N VAL A 509 -18.05 4.90 -20.73
CA VAL A 509 -19.10 4.20 -19.96
C VAL A 509 -18.90 4.36 -18.46
N SER A 510 -20.00 4.54 -17.71
CA SER A 510 -19.97 4.41 -16.25
C SER A 510 -20.57 3.07 -15.84
N VAL A 511 -19.92 2.36 -14.92
CA VAL A 511 -20.34 1.03 -14.45
C VAL A 511 -20.59 1.04 -12.95
N ARG A 512 -21.52 0.21 -12.48
CA ARG A 512 -21.97 0.17 -11.07
C ARG A 512 -21.76 -1.18 -10.39
N CYS A 513 -21.47 -2.20 -11.17
CA CYS A 513 -21.25 -3.56 -10.68
C CYS A 513 -20.17 -4.25 -11.52
N TYR A 514 -19.73 -5.43 -11.05
CA TYR A 514 -18.65 -6.16 -11.71
C TYR A 514 -19.04 -6.65 -13.11
N SER A 515 -20.29 -7.04 -13.35
CA SER A 515 -20.72 -7.59 -14.64
C SER A 515 -20.68 -6.54 -15.75
N GLU A 516 -21.09 -5.31 -15.43
CA GLU A 516 -20.92 -4.15 -16.31
C GLU A 516 -19.44 -3.84 -16.56
N LEU A 517 -18.59 -3.91 -15.52
CA LEU A 517 -17.15 -3.71 -15.64
C LEU A 517 -16.50 -4.76 -16.56
N ALA A 518 -16.82 -6.04 -16.36
CA ALA A 518 -16.31 -7.13 -17.19
C ALA A 518 -16.74 -6.97 -18.65
N ALA A 519 -18.00 -6.59 -18.90
CA ALA A 519 -18.50 -6.33 -20.25
C ALA A 519 -17.79 -5.12 -20.89
N ALA A 520 -17.53 -4.06 -20.13
CA ALA A 520 -16.81 -2.89 -20.61
C ALA A 520 -15.35 -3.22 -20.97
N LEU A 521 -14.63 -3.95 -20.11
CA LEU A 521 -13.24 -4.35 -20.34
C LEU A 521 -13.09 -5.38 -21.48
N ALA A 522 -14.15 -6.14 -21.80
CA ALA A 522 -14.16 -7.06 -22.94
C ALA A 522 -14.43 -6.34 -24.28
N SER A 523 -14.96 -5.11 -24.25
CA SER A 523 -15.40 -4.38 -25.44
C SER A 523 -14.30 -3.44 -25.96
N SER A 524 -13.71 -3.77 -27.11
CA SER A 524 -12.65 -2.93 -27.72
C SER A 524 -13.11 -1.54 -28.17
N SER A 525 -14.42 -1.31 -28.29
CA SER A 525 -15.01 0.02 -28.56
C SER A 525 -15.05 0.92 -27.33
N ILE A 526 -14.91 0.37 -26.12
CA ILE A 526 -14.87 1.18 -24.90
C ILE A 526 -13.41 1.54 -24.62
N LYS A 527 -13.14 2.85 -24.51
CA LYS A 527 -11.80 3.39 -24.23
C LYS A 527 -11.70 3.99 -22.84
N PHE A 528 -12.83 4.27 -22.19
CA PHE A 528 -12.86 4.92 -20.89
C PHE A 528 -14.00 4.39 -20.01
N VAL A 529 -13.64 3.89 -18.84
CA VAL A 529 -14.54 3.27 -17.87
C VAL A 529 -14.50 4.06 -16.56
N VAL A 530 -15.67 4.52 -16.12
CA VAL A 530 -15.85 5.19 -14.82
C VAL A 530 -16.50 4.24 -13.84
N LEU A 531 -15.80 3.91 -12.77
CA LEU A 531 -16.34 3.14 -11.66
C LEU A 531 -17.03 4.10 -10.68
N ARG A 532 -18.32 3.91 -10.44
CA ARG A 532 -19.04 4.66 -9.41
C ARG A 532 -18.54 4.24 -8.00
N PRO A 533 -18.79 5.06 -6.96
CA PRO A 533 -18.46 4.66 -5.60
C PRO A 533 -19.16 3.34 -5.22
N GLY A 534 -18.44 2.43 -4.59
CA GLY A 534 -18.95 1.10 -4.23
C GLY A 534 -17.90 -0.01 -4.29
N GLU A 535 -18.35 -1.22 -3.94
CA GLU A 535 -17.55 -2.44 -3.98
C GLU A 535 -17.91 -3.28 -5.21
N TYR A 536 -16.90 -3.71 -5.95
CA TYR A 536 -17.01 -4.52 -7.16
C TYR A 536 -16.41 -5.89 -6.89
N HIS A 537 -17.26 -6.85 -6.53
CA HIS A 537 -16.86 -8.22 -6.23
C HIS A 537 -16.61 -8.99 -7.52
N TRP A 538 -15.35 -9.34 -7.80
CA TRP A 538 -14.96 -10.18 -8.92
C TRP A 538 -15.14 -11.65 -8.53
N PRO A 539 -16.12 -12.38 -9.09
CA PRO A 539 -16.41 -13.73 -8.63
C PRO A 539 -15.27 -14.67 -9.01
N SER A 540 -14.93 -15.62 -8.13
CA SER A 540 -13.86 -16.60 -8.37
C SER A 540 -14.12 -17.51 -9.58
N GLU A 541 -15.38 -17.68 -9.96
CA GLU A 541 -15.80 -18.46 -11.14
C GLU A 541 -15.45 -17.76 -12.45
N PHE A 542 -15.36 -16.43 -12.43
CA PHE A 542 -14.92 -15.67 -13.58
C PHE A 542 -13.39 -15.73 -13.64
N GLY A 543 -12.87 -16.14 -14.79
CA GLY A 543 -11.46 -15.99 -15.09
C GLY A 543 -11.03 -14.52 -15.00
N GLN A 544 -9.75 -14.29 -15.20
CA GLN A 544 -9.19 -12.94 -15.28
C GLN A 544 -9.82 -12.13 -16.43
N ALA A 545 -9.97 -10.81 -16.24
CA ALA A 545 -10.29 -9.93 -17.36
C ALA A 545 -9.08 -9.81 -18.28
N ASN A 546 -9.19 -10.25 -19.54
CA ASN A 546 -8.11 -10.06 -20.52
C ASN A 546 -8.35 -8.74 -21.27
N VAL A 547 -7.46 -7.77 -21.07
CA VAL A 547 -7.46 -6.49 -21.79
C VAL A 547 -6.50 -6.61 -22.97
N LEU A 548 -7.04 -6.39 -24.17
CA LEU A 548 -6.34 -6.51 -25.46
C LEU A 548 -6.30 -5.18 -26.24
N HIS A 549 -6.74 -4.09 -25.62
CA HIS A 549 -6.89 -2.78 -26.26
C HIS A 549 -6.59 -1.66 -25.24
N ASP A 550 -6.45 -0.45 -25.74
CA ASP A 550 -6.22 0.72 -24.90
C ASP A 550 -7.50 1.09 -24.14
N VAL A 551 -7.42 1.17 -22.81
CA VAL A 551 -8.55 1.50 -21.93
C VAL A 551 -8.08 2.26 -20.69
N THR A 552 -8.81 3.31 -20.31
CA THR A 552 -8.62 4.04 -19.06
C THR A 552 -9.74 3.71 -18.09
N MET A 553 -9.41 3.36 -16.85
CA MET A 553 -10.35 3.05 -15.77
C MET A 553 -10.16 4.02 -14.62
N VAL A 554 -11.24 4.67 -14.17
CA VAL A 554 -11.19 5.69 -13.12
C VAL A 554 -12.18 5.37 -12.01
N GLY A 555 -11.68 5.22 -10.79
CA GLY A 555 -12.50 5.14 -9.57
C GLY A 555 -12.98 6.51 -9.11
N LEU A 556 -14.23 6.58 -8.68
CA LEU A 556 -14.81 7.77 -8.06
C LEU A 556 -14.91 7.58 -6.54
N ALA A 557 -14.18 8.41 -5.79
CA ALA A 557 -14.09 8.35 -4.33
C ALA A 557 -13.77 6.94 -3.80
N ALA A 558 -14.62 6.38 -2.92
CA ALA A 558 -14.43 5.05 -2.35
C ALA A 558 -14.88 3.96 -3.33
N THR A 559 -14.08 3.72 -4.37
CA THR A 559 -14.24 2.58 -5.29
C THR A 559 -13.28 1.47 -4.90
N THR A 560 -13.81 0.30 -4.58
CA THR A 560 -13.01 -0.89 -4.23
C THR A 560 -13.32 -2.05 -5.17
N LEU A 561 -12.30 -2.62 -5.81
CA LEU A 561 -12.38 -3.89 -6.53
C LEU A 561 -11.97 -5.02 -5.59
N ILE A 562 -12.85 -6.00 -5.41
CA ILE A 562 -12.61 -7.16 -4.54
C ILE A 562 -12.29 -8.35 -5.44
N LYS A 563 -11.02 -8.76 -5.45
CA LYS A 563 -10.48 -9.84 -6.28
C LYS A 563 -10.85 -11.21 -5.73
N GLY A 564 -11.19 -12.13 -6.62
CA GLY A 564 -11.27 -13.57 -6.33
C GLY A 564 -9.90 -14.24 -6.30
N ASN A 565 -9.84 -15.53 -6.66
CA ASN A 565 -8.61 -16.33 -6.63
C ASN A 565 -7.75 -16.21 -7.90
N SER A 566 -8.26 -15.61 -8.98
CA SER A 566 -7.53 -15.42 -10.23
C SER A 566 -6.84 -14.05 -10.29
N HIS A 567 -6.08 -13.79 -11.35
CA HIS A 567 -5.67 -12.42 -11.65
C HIS A 567 -6.91 -11.54 -11.84
N LEU A 568 -6.95 -10.33 -11.27
CA LEU A 568 -8.12 -9.45 -11.50
C LEU A 568 -8.18 -9.03 -12.97
N VAL A 569 -7.06 -8.47 -13.45
CA VAL A 569 -6.91 -8.04 -14.84
C VAL A 569 -5.57 -8.50 -15.37
N ARG A 570 -5.59 -9.11 -16.56
CA ARG A 570 -4.43 -9.46 -17.37
C ARG A 570 -4.41 -8.60 -18.62
N ILE A 571 -3.32 -7.90 -18.86
CA ILE A 571 -3.12 -7.03 -20.02
C ILE A 571 -2.16 -7.76 -20.94
N CYS A 572 -2.71 -8.41 -21.97
CA CYS A 572 -1.92 -9.18 -22.94
C CYS A 572 -1.54 -8.33 -24.18
N ALA A 573 -2.29 -7.25 -24.44
CA ALA A 573 -1.98 -6.27 -25.47
C ALA A 573 -2.63 -4.91 -25.14
N GLY A 574 -1.98 -3.82 -25.55
CA GLY A 574 -2.52 -2.47 -25.39
C GLY A 574 -2.11 -1.79 -24.08
N ARG A 575 -2.70 -0.62 -23.84
CA ARG A 575 -2.37 0.26 -22.71
C ARG A 575 -3.55 0.39 -21.76
N MET A 576 -3.39 -0.07 -20.53
CA MET A 576 -4.36 0.14 -19.46
C MET A 576 -3.89 1.23 -18.52
N CYS A 577 -4.72 2.26 -18.33
CA CYS A 577 -4.50 3.29 -17.30
C CYS A 577 -5.53 3.12 -16.19
N VAL A 578 -5.13 3.04 -14.93
CA VAL A 578 -6.05 2.93 -13.79
C VAL A 578 -5.78 4.04 -12.79
N ARG A 579 -6.84 4.74 -12.37
CA ARG A 579 -6.72 5.88 -11.45
C ARG A 579 -7.67 5.76 -10.26
N ASN A 580 -7.20 6.08 -9.06
CA ASN A 580 -8.03 6.23 -7.85
C ASN A 580 -8.90 5.00 -7.53
N VAL A 581 -8.35 3.80 -7.71
CA VAL A 581 -9.03 2.53 -7.41
C VAL A 581 -8.35 1.85 -6.23
N CYS A 582 -9.13 1.42 -5.25
CA CYS A 582 -8.68 0.50 -4.21
C CYS A 582 -8.91 -0.95 -4.66
N ILE A 583 -7.94 -1.83 -4.44
CA ILE A 583 -8.02 -3.25 -4.79
C ILE A 583 -7.72 -4.06 -3.55
N LYS A 584 -8.58 -5.02 -3.25
CA LYS A 584 -8.45 -5.94 -2.11
C LYS A 584 -8.71 -7.37 -2.55
N ASP A 585 -8.12 -8.34 -1.88
CA ASP A 585 -8.56 -9.72 -2.04
C ASP A 585 -9.84 -9.96 -1.22
N SER A 586 -10.70 -10.85 -1.70
CA SER A 586 -11.84 -11.31 -0.90
C SER A 586 -11.34 -12.04 0.36
N LYS A 587 -12.01 -11.89 1.51
CA LYS A 587 -11.64 -12.59 2.75
C LYS A 587 -11.64 -14.12 2.62
N ALA A 588 -12.33 -14.65 1.60
CA ALA A 588 -12.39 -16.06 1.27
C ALA A 588 -11.31 -16.51 0.29
N ALA A 589 -10.45 -15.60 -0.20
CA ALA A 589 -9.38 -15.96 -1.11
C ALA A 589 -8.41 -16.90 -0.40
N SER A 590 -8.30 -18.12 -0.94
CA SER A 590 -7.30 -19.09 -0.49
C SER A 590 -5.90 -18.55 -0.79
N PHE A 591 -4.86 -19.17 -0.20
CA PHE A 591 -3.45 -18.88 -0.50
C PHE A 591 -3.02 -19.18 -1.96
N GLU A 592 -3.95 -19.23 -2.91
CA GLU A 592 -3.75 -19.57 -4.34
C GLU A 592 -4.20 -18.44 -5.27
N GLY A 593 -4.12 -17.19 -4.79
CA GLY A 593 -4.48 -16.00 -5.56
C GLY A 593 -3.59 -15.71 -6.78
N GLY A 594 -4.17 -15.18 -7.85
CA GLY A 594 -3.41 -14.47 -8.90
C GLY A 594 -2.99 -13.07 -8.46
N ALA A 595 -2.14 -12.40 -9.23
CA ALA A 595 -1.80 -10.99 -9.01
C ALA A 595 -3.00 -10.04 -9.25
N SER A 596 -3.07 -8.88 -8.59
CA SER A 596 -4.11 -7.88 -8.90
C SER A 596 -4.02 -7.42 -10.36
N PHE A 597 -2.82 -7.12 -10.84
CA PHE A 597 -2.59 -6.90 -12.28
C PHE A 597 -1.51 -7.84 -12.80
N CYS A 598 -1.75 -8.42 -13.97
CA CYS A 598 -0.71 -9.10 -14.75
C CYS A 598 -0.51 -8.32 -16.05
N VAL A 599 0.71 -7.88 -16.33
CA VAL A 599 1.10 -7.20 -17.56
C VAL A 599 2.03 -8.11 -18.31
N ASP A 600 1.55 -8.74 -19.38
CA ASP A 600 2.36 -9.65 -20.17
C ASP A 600 2.30 -9.36 -21.66
N GLY A 601 3.47 -9.44 -22.32
CA GLY A 601 3.63 -9.15 -23.74
C GLY A 601 4.32 -7.80 -24.01
N PRO A 602 5.10 -7.70 -25.10
CA PRO A 602 5.98 -6.55 -25.38
C PRO A 602 5.23 -5.24 -25.69
N ARG A 603 3.93 -5.32 -25.98
CA ARG A 603 3.07 -4.16 -26.24
C ARG A 603 2.16 -3.80 -25.07
N SER A 604 2.17 -4.62 -24.03
CA SER A 604 1.30 -4.47 -22.87
C SER A 604 1.87 -3.41 -21.94
N ARG A 605 1.05 -2.40 -21.63
CA ARG A 605 1.43 -1.33 -20.72
C ARG A 605 0.37 -1.13 -19.66
N LEU A 606 0.82 -0.99 -18.42
CA LEU A 606 0.00 -0.58 -17.29
C LEU A 606 0.48 0.77 -16.77
N THR A 607 -0.45 1.68 -16.50
CA THR A 607 -0.18 2.90 -15.73
C THR A 607 -1.14 2.96 -14.55
N LEU A 608 -0.64 2.93 -13.33
CA LEU A 608 -1.41 3.13 -12.10
C LEU A 608 -1.12 4.50 -11.52
N SER A 609 -2.15 5.26 -11.14
CA SER A 609 -1.98 6.55 -10.46
C SER A 609 -2.98 6.72 -9.31
N GLY A 610 -2.52 7.03 -8.10
CA GLY A 610 -3.43 7.23 -6.95
C GLY A 610 -4.16 5.97 -6.51
N CYS A 611 -3.68 4.78 -6.89
CA CYS A 611 -4.31 3.50 -6.58
C CYS A 611 -3.85 2.95 -5.23
N LYS A 612 -4.71 2.13 -4.60
CA LYS A 612 -4.37 1.39 -3.38
C LYS A 612 -4.51 -0.11 -3.64
N ILE A 613 -3.49 -0.90 -3.32
CA ILE A 613 -3.56 -2.36 -3.34
C ILE A 613 -3.33 -2.83 -1.91
N GLU A 614 -4.37 -3.37 -1.27
CA GLU A 614 -4.37 -3.68 0.15
C GLU A 614 -4.79 -5.13 0.40
N ASP A 615 -4.25 -5.73 1.46
CA ASP A 615 -4.70 -7.03 1.98
C ASP A 615 -4.65 -8.14 0.90
N SER A 616 -3.67 -8.09 -0.01
CA SER A 616 -3.52 -9.12 -1.04
C SER A 616 -2.76 -10.33 -0.49
N SER A 617 -3.34 -11.50 -0.72
CA SER A 617 -2.78 -12.79 -0.33
C SER A 617 -1.58 -13.20 -1.19
N GLU A 618 -1.45 -12.59 -2.37
CA GLU A 618 -0.44 -12.93 -3.38
C GLU A 618 0.22 -11.65 -3.92
N VAL A 619 0.70 -11.65 -5.16
CA VAL A 619 1.44 -10.53 -5.74
C VAL A 619 0.52 -9.34 -6.05
N GLY A 620 0.94 -8.11 -5.77
CA GLY A 620 0.15 -6.93 -6.18
C GLY A 620 0.13 -6.78 -7.70
N ILE A 621 1.30 -6.58 -8.32
CA ILE A 621 1.46 -6.44 -9.77
C ILE A 621 2.51 -7.42 -10.27
N LEU A 622 2.19 -8.18 -11.32
CA LEU A 622 3.13 -9.01 -12.06
C LEU A 622 3.41 -8.37 -13.42
N VAL A 623 4.67 -8.11 -13.73
CA VAL A 623 5.14 -7.60 -15.02
C VAL A 623 6.05 -8.64 -15.65
N ALA A 624 5.65 -9.18 -16.80
CA ALA A 624 6.33 -10.29 -17.45
C ALA A 624 6.33 -10.16 -18.99
N GLU A 625 7.11 -11.01 -19.66
CA GLU A 625 7.08 -11.21 -21.11
C GLU A 625 7.22 -9.91 -21.93
N GLY A 626 8.10 -9.00 -21.51
CA GLY A 626 8.31 -7.69 -22.15
C GLY A 626 7.28 -6.62 -21.81
N GLY A 627 6.32 -6.91 -20.92
CA GLY A 627 5.34 -5.93 -20.43
C GLY A 627 5.99 -4.77 -19.69
N ARG A 628 5.33 -3.61 -19.69
CA ARG A 628 5.79 -2.40 -18.99
C ARG A 628 4.76 -1.90 -17.99
N ALA A 629 5.17 -1.59 -16.77
CA ALA A 629 4.31 -0.93 -15.78
C ALA A 629 4.90 0.39 -15.30
N ILE A 630 4.04 1.39 -15.14
CA ILE A 630 4.34 2.69 -14.53
C ILE A 630 3.40 2.85 -13.34
N VAL A 631 3.93 3.10 -12.15
CA VAL A 631 3.17 3.21 -10.90
C VAL A 631 3.51 4.54 -10.24
N LYS A 632 2.52 5.42 -10.06
CA LYS A 632 2.69 6.77 -9.50
C LYS A 632 1.74 7.01 -8.34
N ASP A 633 2.19 7.63 -7.26
CA ASP A 633 1.34 8.01 -6.13
C ASP A 633 0.49 6.85 -5.58
N CYS A 634 1.02 5.63 -5.59
CA CYS A 634 0.27 4.43 -5.21
C CYS A 634 0.64 3.95 -3.80
N HIS A 635 -0.30 3.26 -3.15
CA HIS A 635 -0.12 2.66 -1.84
C HIS A 635 -0.31 1.14 -1.90
N PHE A 636 0.69 0.39 -1.47
CA PHE A 636 0.64 -1.06 -1.32
C PHE A 636 0.71 -1.38 0.15
N SER A 637 -0.27 -2.11 0.69
CA SER A 637 -0.24 -2.49 2.11
C SER A 637 -0.72 -3.89 2.42
N ASN A 638 -0.12 -4.50 3.45
CA ASN A 638 -0.48 -5.85 3.92
C ASN A 638 -0.44 -6.90 2.80
N ILE A 639 0.58 -6.86 1.95
CA ILE A 639 0.76 -7.82 0.85
C ILE A 639 1.56 -9.01 1.38
N LEU A 640 0.98 -10.21 1.37
CA LEU A 640 1.62 -11.40 1.94
C LEU A 640 2.83 -11.90 1.13
N ARG A 641 3.05 -11.34 -0.07
CA ARG A 641 4.09 -11.68 -1.05
C ARG A 641 4.83 -10.43 -1.55
N GLN A 642 5.24 -10.43 -2.81
CA GLN A 642 5.78 -9.28 -3.51
C GLN A 642 4.69 -8.24 -3.76
N ALA A 643 4.93 -6.97 -3.45
CA ALA A 643 4.01 -5.94 -3.90
C ALA A 643 4.07 -5.79 -5.44
N ILE A 644 5.28 -5.85 -6.01
CA ILE A 644 5.48 -5.90 -7.47
C ILE A 644 6.54 -6.96 -7.80
N GLU A 645 6.22 -7.84 -8.75
CA GLU A 645 7.13 -8.83 -9.34
C GLU A 645 7.41 -8.47 -10.81
N VAL A 646 8.67 -8.47 -11.22
CA VAL A 646 9.12 -8.21 -12.59
C VAL A 646 9.99 -9.36 -13.08
N ARG A 647 9.70 -9.89 -14.27
CA ARG A 647 10.49 -10.99 -14.88
C ARG A 647 10.39 -11.02 -16.39
N ALA A 648 11.11 -11.94 -17.05
CA ALA A 648 10.99 -12.25 -18.47
C ALA A 648 10.92 -11.00 -19.38
N ALA A 649 11.96 -10.17 -19.36
CA ALA A 649 12.11 -8.90 -20.05
C ALA A 649 11.14 -7.77 -19.61
N GLY A 650 10.41 -7.94 -18.51
CA GLY A 650 9.54 -6.89 -17.96
C GLY A 650 10.27 -5.62 -17.55
N GLU A 651 9.58 -4.48 -17.67
CA GLU A 651 10.06 -3.15 -17.31
C GLU A 651 9.14 -2.49 -16.28
N LEU A 652 9.71 -1.90 -15.24
CA LEU A 652 8.97 -1.23 -14.17
C LEU A 652 9.52 0.16 -13.87
N GLU A 653 8.61 1.12 -13.74
CA GLU A 653 8.89 2.45 -13.22
C GLU A 653 7.93 2.75 -12.07
N VAL A 654 8.46 3.09 -10.89
CA VAL A 654 7.69 3.46 -9.71
C VAL A 654 8.15 4.82 -9.23
N GLN A 655 7.18 5.71 -8.99
CA GLN A 655 7.40 7.07 -8.54
C GLN A 655 6.44 7.42 -7.39
N ASP A 656 6.92 8.17 -6.38
CA ASP A 656 6.09 8.76 -5.32
C ASP A 656 5.17 7.75 -4.60
N SER A 657 5.61 6.51 -4.47
CA SER A 657 4.76 5.39 -4.02
C SER A 657 5.25 4.77 -2.73
N THR A 658 4.33 4.17 -1.98
CA THR A 658 4.59 3.64 -0.65
C THR A 658 4.20 2.17 -0.53
N PHE A 659 5.10 1.37 0.02
CA PHE A 659 4.95 -0.07 0.25
C PHE A 659 5.04 -0.33 1.75
N ARG A 660 3.99 -0.85 2.37
CA ARG A 660 3.91 -0.98 3.83
C ARG A 660 3.49 -2.38 4.26
N ARG A 661 4.24 -3.02 5.17
CA ARG A 661 3.93 -4.39 5.65
C ARG A 661 3.75 -5.36 4.48
N VAL A 662 4.73 -5.35 3.59
CA VAL A 662 4.80 -6.25 2.44
C VAL A 662 5.80 -7.35 2.76
N ARG A 663 5.64 -8.56 2.21
CA ARG A 663 6.69 -9.56 2.39
C ARG A 663 7.96 -9.13 1.66
N GLN A 664 7.81 -8.79 0.37
CA GLN A 664 8.83 -8.13 -0.42
C GLN A 664 8.24 -6.89 -1.08
N GLY A 665 8.99 -5.80 -1.19
CA GLY A 665 8.52 -4.60 -1.89
C GLY A 665 8.48 -4.81 -3.39
N VAL A 666 9.63 -4.62 -4.05
CA VAL A 666 9.79 -4.84 -5.49
C VAL A 666 10.79 -5.97 -5.71
N SER A 667 10.39 -7.00 -6.46
CA SER A 667 11.26 -8.13 -6.80
C SER A 667 11.38 -8.25 -8.31
N ALA A 668 12.61 -8.14 -8.82
CA ALA A 668 12.94 -8.30 -10.23
C ALA A 668 13.96 -9.42 -10.39
N TYR A 669 13.64 -10.43 -11.19
CA TYR A 669 14.47 -11.62 -11.42
C TYR A 669 14.05 -12.34 -12.70
N GLY A 670 14.69 -13.45 -13.08
CA GLY A 670 14.20 -14.30 -14.17
C GLY A 670 14.17 -13.59 -15.52
N GLY A 671 15.20 -12.80 -15.80
CA GLY A 671 15.39 -12.03 -17.02
C GLY A 671 14.65 -10.71 -17.04
N ALA A 672 14.28 -10.12 -15.90
CA ALA A 672 13.77 -8.75 -15.84
C ALA A 672 14.75 -7.75 -16.50
N ARG A 673 14.22 -6.73 -17.19
CA ARG A 673 15.07 -5.84 -18.00
C ARG A 673 15.45 -4.56 -17.26
N SER A 674 14.47 -3.85 -16.73
CA SER A 674 14.70 -2.54 -16.10
C SER A 674 13.73 -2.29 -14.96
N VAL A 675 14.25 -1.77 -13.85
CA VAL A 675 13.48 -1.29 -12.71
C VAL A 675 13.99 0.09 -12.31
N VAL A 676 13.09 1.06 -12.29
CA VAL A 676 13.36 2.44 -11.86
C VAL A 676 12.45 2.78 -10.69
N LEU A 677 13.03 3.13 -9.54
CA LEU A 677 12.33 3.55 -8.33
C LEU A 677 12.75 4.98 -7.98
N ARG A 678 11.79 5.89 -7.85
CA ARG A 678 12.00 7.31 -7.50
C ARG A 678 11.08 7.71 -6.37
N ASP A 679 11.62 8.32 -5.31
CA ASP A 679 10.82 8.82 -4.18
C ASP A 679 9.92 7.73 -3.57
N VAL A 680 10.43 6.49 -3.56
CA VAL A 680 9.69 5.31 -3.07
C VAL A 680 9.99 5.07 -1.60
N ILE A 681 8.95 4.81 -0.80
CA ILE A 681 9.09 4.40 0.60
C ILE A 681 8.70 2.93 0.75
N VAL A 682 9.63 2.08 1.18
CA VAL A 682 9.38 0.69 1.59
C VAL A 682 9.51 0.59 3.11
N ASP A 683 8.39 0.33 3.80
CA ASP A 683 8.25 0.36 5.24
C ASP A 683 7.81 -1.01 5.77
N MET A 684 8.57 -1.57 6.72
CA MET A 684 8.29 -2.87 7.35
C MET A 684 8.17 -4.02 6.34
N SER A 685 9.16 -4.18 5.44
CA SER A 685 9.26 -5.42 4.63
C SER A 685 9.59 -6.62 5.51
N PHE A 686 9.06 -7.80 5.19
CA PHE A 686 9.35 -9.02 5.97
C PHE A 686 10.60 -9.77 5.50
N ASP A 687 10.95 -9.72 4.21
CA ASP A 687 12.17 -10.29 3.65
C ASP A 687 13.02 -9.13 3.05
N GLU A 688 13.08 -8.99 1.73
CA GLU A 688 13.78 -7.90 1.05
C GLU A 688 12.85 -6.69 0.81
N GLY A 689 13.35 -5.48 1.06
CA GLY A 689 12.67 -4.27 0.60
C GLY A 689 12.64 -4.21 -0.94
N VAL A 690 13.80 -4.38 -1.56
CA VAL A 690 13.98 -4.49 -3.02
C VAL A 690 14.89 -5.67 -3.33
N LEU A 691 14.48 -6.54 -4.25
CA LEU A 691 15.31 -7.61 -4.80
C LEU A 691 15.52 -7.36 -6.30
N ALA A 692 16.77 -7.31 -6.73
CA ALA A 692 17.14 -7.22 -8.14
C ALA A 692 18.16 -8.32 -8.46
N CYS A 693 17.72 -9.36 -9.15
CA CYS A 693 18.52 -10.48 -9.62
C CYS A 693 18.60 -10.42 -11.15
N GLY A 694 19.80 -10.34 -11.71
CA GLY A 694 20.00 -10.35 -13.17
C GLY A 694 19.93 -11.75 -13.78
N ASP A 695 19.63 -12.79 -13.00
CA ASP A 695 19.57 -14.15 -13.47
C ASP A 695 18.47 -14.34 -14.53
N GLN A 696 18.72 -15.21 -15.51
CA GLN A 696 17.67 -15.62 -16.45
C GLN A 696 16.80 -16.75 -15.91
N GLN A 697 17.17 -17.33 -14.76
CA GLN A 697 16.41 -18.40 -14.14
C GLN A 697 15.24 -17.78 -13.38
N ASN A 698 14.02 -18.09 -13.80
CA ASN A 698 12.85 -17.67 -13.03
C ASN A 698 12.88 -18.32 -11.65
N ALA A 699 12.77 -17.51 -10.59
CA ALA A 699 12.46 -18.05 -9.27
C ALA A 699 11.11 -18.79 -9.34
N GLU A 700 11.07 -20.02 -8.82
CA GLU A 700 9.91 -20.89 -8.90
C GLU A 700 8.76 -20.30 -8.04
N THR A 701 7.63 -19.90 -8.64
CA THR A 701 6.47 -19.41 -7.87
C THR A 701 5.86 -20.55 -7.05
N ARG A 702 5.09 -20.26 -5.98
CA ARG A 702 4.42 -21.34 -5.23
C ARG A 702 3.49 -22.18 -6.10
N GLN A 703 2.87 -21.61 -7.12
CA GLN A 703 2.04 -22.37 -8.06
C GLN A 703 2.89 -23.31 -8.92
N GLN A 704 4.07 -22.86 -9.39
CA GLN A 704 5.04 -23.72 -10.07
C GLN A 704 5.63 -24.79 -9.14
N ALA A 705 6.00 -24.41 -7.92
CA ALA A 705 6.52 -25.30 -6.89
C ALA A 705 5.47 -26.31 -6.42
N ARG A 706 4.18 -25.95 -6.35
CA ARG A 706 3.07 -26.88 -6.04
C ARG A 706 2.76 -27.82 -7.19
N TYR A 707 2.74 -27.33 -8.43
CA TYR A 707 2.75 -28.21 -9.61
C TYR A 707 3.91 -29.21 -9.56
N CYS A 708 5.01 -28.84 -8.92
CA CYS A 708 6.18 -29.70 -8.73
C CYS A 708 6.16 -30.54 -7.42
N ALA A 709 5.33 -30.21 -6.42
CA ALA A 709 5.36 -30.78 -5.06
C ALA A 709 4.14 -31.64 -4.68
N GLU A 710 2.96 -31.46 -5.27
CA GLU A 710 1.70 -32.03 -4.75
C GLU A 710 1.37 -33.48 -5.14
N ASP A 711 2.24 -34.20 -5.86
CA ASP A 711 2.12 -35.66 -5.94
C ASP A 711 3.44 -36.38 -5.62
N PRO A 712 3.58 -36.92 -4.39
CA PRO A 712 4.72 -37.78 -4.02
C PRO A 712 4.88 -39.01 -4.93
N ARG A 713 3.84 -39.41 -5.67
CA ARG A 713 3.87 -40.51 -6.66
C ARG A 713 4.29 -40.05 -8.06
N ALA A 714 4.28 -38.74 -8.34
CA ALA A 714 4.73 -38.15 -9.61
C ALA A 714 6.25 -37.93 -9.71
N ARG A 715 7.05 -38.55 -8.83
CA ARG A 715 8.52 -38.61 -8.99
C ARG A 715 8.98 -39.36 -10.25
N GLY A 716 8.07 -39.96 -11.03
CA GLY A 716 8.40 -40.69 -12.25
C GLY A 716 7.55 -40.39 -13.50
N THR A 717 6.58 -39.46 -13.47
CA THR A 717 5.66 -39.25 -14.61
C THR A 717 5.99 -38.00 -15.42
N GLY A 718 5.61 -38.01 -16.69
CA GLY A 718 5.96 -36.99 -17.69
C GLY A 718 5.54 -35.57 -17.35
N GLU A 719 4.64 -35.34 -16.38
CA GLU A 719 4.12 -34.01 -16.03
C GLU A 719 5.11 -33.14 -15.25
N ARG A 720 5.90 -33.70 -14.33
CA ARG A 720 6.99 -32.94 -13.69
C ARG A 720 8.09 -32.60 -14.70
N LYS A 721 8.42 -33.57 -15.57
CA LYS A 721 9.31 -33.31 -16.71
C LYS A 721 8.73 -32.24 -17.61
N GLU A 722 7.42 -32.19 -17.79
CA GLU A 722 6.73 -31.19 -18.61
C GLU A 722 6.65 -29.81 -17.93
N ALA A 723 6.43 -29.72 -16.62
CA ALA A 723 6.45 -28.46 -15.87
C ALA A 723 7.87 -27.87 -15.81
N ILE A 724 8.88 -28.69 -15.51
CA ILE A 724 10.29 -28.29 -15.60
C ILE A 724 10.64 -27.94 -17.05
N ARG A 725 10.15 -28.69 -18.05
CA ARG A 725 10.32 -28.38 -19.47
C ARG A 725 9.61 -27.08 -19.84
N ARG A 726 8.45 -26.74 -19.27
CA ARG A 726 7.74 -25.47 -19.49
C ARG A 726 8.46 -24.32 -18.81
N GLY A 727 8.91 -24.44 -17.56
CA GLY A 727 9.71 -23.42 -16.88
C GLY A 727 11.04 -23.19 -17.60
N ARG A 728 11.69 -24.27 -18.05
CA ARG A 728 12.88 -24.21 -18.91
C ARG A 728 12.56 -23.58 -20.26
N LYS A 729 11.45 -23.95 -20.90
CA LYS A 729 11.00 -23.36 -22.17
C LYS A 729 10.66 -21.89 -22.02
N ILE A 730 10.05 -21.45 -20.92
CA ILE A 730 9.79 -20.04 -20.62
C ILE A 730 11.11 -19.30 -20.40
N SER A 731 12.06 -19.90 -19.69
CA SER A 731 13.39 -19.30 -19.50
C SER A 731 14.20 -19.26 -20.81
N GLU A 732 14.09 -20.30 -21.65
CA GLU A 732 14.66 -20.37 -23.00
C GLU A 732 13.96 -19.38 -23.95
N GLN A 733 12.66 -19.18 -23.83
CA GLN A 733 11.90 -18.18 -24.59
C GLN A 733 12.25 -16.76 -24.13
N ALA A 734 12.37 -16.52 -22.82
CA ALA A 734 12.82 -15.25 -22.28
C ALA A 734 14.24 -14.94 -22.75
N ARG A 735 15.11 -15.96 -22.80
CA ARG A 735 16.45 -15.87 -23.38
C ARG A 735 16.43 -15.63 -24.89
N ALA A 736 15.58 -16.32 -25.65
CA ALA A 736 15.46 -16.12 -27.10
C ALA A 736 14.89 -14.73 -27.44
N VAL A 737 13.92 -14.25 -26.66
CA VAL A 737 13.39 -12.88 -26.76
C VAL A 737 14.46 -11.86 -26.37
N ALA A 738 15.25 -12.14 -25.32
CA ALA A 738 16.41 -11.31 -24.96
C ALA A 738 17.42 -11.22 -26.11
N GLU A 739 17.75 -12.35 -26.73
CA GLU A 739 18.67 -12.44 -27.87
C GLU A 739 18.09 -11.74 -29.12
N GLU A 740 16.79 -11.86 -29.40
CA GLU A 740 16.09 -11.17 -30.50
C GLU A 740 16.06 -9.65 -30.30
N LEU A 741 15.97 -9.19 -29.06
CA LEU A 741 15.96 -7.76 -28.70
C LEU A 741 17.35 -7.15 -28.55
N ASP A 742 18.42 -7.88 -28.89
CA ASP A 742 19.83 -7.49 -28.69
C ASP A 742 20.12 -7.05 -27.24
N TRP A 743 19.43 -7.66 -26.28
CA TRP A 743 19.62 -7.36 -24.87
C TRP A 743 20.83 -8.13 -24.36
N ASN A 744 21.85 -7.40 -23.90
CA ASN A 744 23.05 -7.93 -23.24
C ASN A 744 22.78 -8.64 -21.89
N GLY A 745 21.50 -8.86 -21.54
CA GLY A 745 21.06 -9.81 -20.51
C GLY A 745 21.17 -9.31 -19.07
N ARG A 746 21.57 -8.06 -18.83
CA ARG A 746 21.71 -7.51 -17.47
C ARG A 746 20.48 -6.72 -17.04
N LEU A 747 19.93 -7.07 -15.88
CA LEU A 747 18.90 -6.27 -15.21
C LEU A 747 19.48 -4.92 -14.80
N THR A 748 18.87 -3.82 -15.25
CA THR A 748 19.23 -2.48 -14.76
C THR A 748 18.31 -2.06 -13.61
N LEU A 749 18.88 -1.76 -12.45
CA LEU A 749 18.16 -1.19 -11.30
C LEU A 749 18.61 0.27 -11.09
N THR A 750 17.66 1.21 -11.07
CA THR A 750 17.91 2.60 -10.66
C THR A 750 17.03 2.93 -9.47
N MET A 751 17.63 3.35 -8.36
CA MET A 751 16.93 3.85 -7.18
C MET A 751 17.40 5.28 -6.88
N SER A 752 16.49 6.24 -6.84
CA SER A 752 16.78 7.63 -6.45
C SER A 752 15.82 8.10 -5.37
N ASP A 753 16.35 8.77 -4.34
CA ASP A 753 15.55 9.42 -3.29
C ASP A 753 14.60 8.45 -2.55
N CYS A 754 14.92 7.15 -2.57
CA CYS A 754 14.10 6.12 -1.96
C CYS A 754 14.44 5.92 -0.47
N THR A 755 13.46 5.51 0.33
CA THR A 755 13.65 5.15 1.74
C THR A 755 13.19 3.71 1.97
N VAL A 756 14.09 2.85 2.42
CA VAL A 756 13.76 1.49 2.90
C VAL A 756 13.99 1.43 4.39
N ARG A 757 12.95 1.13 5.17
CA ARG A 757 13.03 1.17 6.63
C ARG A 757 12.29 0.08 7.36
N GLN A 758 12.77 -0.22 8.56
CA GLN A 758 12.15 -1.15 9.51
C GLN A 758 11.93 -2.57 8.93
N GLY A 759 12.67 -2.93 7.88
CA GLY A 759 12.57 -4.25 7.27
C GLY A 759 13.17 -5.34 8.16
N GLN A 760 12.62 -6.53 8.06
CA GLN A 760 13.19 -7.75 8.64
C GLN A 760 13.98 -8.43 7.50
N GLY A 761 15.31 -8.40 7.50
CA GLY A 761 16.11 -9.02 6.45
C GLY A 761 16.98 -8.02 5.70
N LEU A 762 16.74 -7.82 4.41
CA LEU A 762 17.60 -6.98 3.56
C LEU A 762 16.86 -5.74 3.09
N GLY A 763 17.51 -4.58 3.08
CA GLY A 763 16.90 -3.37 2.55
C GLY A 763 16.82 -3.46 1.03
N CYS A 764 17.96 -3.72 0.39
CA CYS A 764 18.06 -4.02 -1.04
C CYS A 764 19.05 -5.17 -1.26
N SER A 765 18.69 -6.15 -2.10
CA SER A 765 19.59 -7.22 -2.57
C SER A 765 19.81 -7.09 -4.08
N ILE A 766 21.07 -7.14 -4.49
CA ILE A 766 21.53 -6.96 -5.87
C ILE A 766 22.37 -8.18 -6.23
N ASP A 767 21.83 -9.01 -7.10
CA ASP A 767 22.25 -10.38 -7.31
C ASP A 767 22.47 -10.68 -8.82
N GLU A 768 23.37 -11.62 -9.12
CA GLU A 768 23.50 -12.34 -10.40
C GLU A 768 23.43 -11.49 -11.69
N GLY A 769 24.38 -10.58 -11.90
CA GLY A 769 24.52 -9.84 -13.15
C GLY A 769 23.65 -8.59 -13.24
N CYS A 770 23.27 -8.01 -12.10
CA CYS A 770 22.53 -6.76 -12.06
C CYS A 770 23.47 -5.54 -12.19
N ALA A 771 23.07 -4.55 -12.99
CA ALA A 771 23.68 -3.22 -13.04
C ALA A 771 22.82 -2.25 -12.22
N ALA A 772 23.28 -1.90 -11.02
CA ALA A 772 22.52 -1.14 -10.05
C ALA A 772 23.11 0.26 -9.77
N PHE A 773 22.24 1.28 -9.78
CA PHE A 773 22.57 2.64 -9.40
C PHE A 773 21.65 3.11 -8.27
N LEU A 774 22.22 3.34 -7.09
CA LEU A 774 21.53 3.78 -5.89
C LEU A 774 22.02 5.19 -5.55
N HIS A 775 21.12 6.16 -5.57
CA HIS A 775 21.44 7.57 -5.37
C HIS A 775 20.53 8.20 -4.33
N ARG A 776 21.09 8.92 -3.34
CA ARG A 776 20.31 9.63 -2.31
C ARG A 776 19.27 8.75 -1.56
N CYS A 777 19.54 7.45 -1.48
CA CYS A 777 18.64 6.51 -0.82
C CYS A 777 18.94 6.41 0.68
N THR A 778 17.91 6.17 1.49
CA THR A 778 18.04 5.93 2.94
C THR A 778 17.65 4.49 3.27
N PHE A 779 18.54 3.77 3.96
CA PHE A 779 18.31 2.42 4.47
C PHE A 779 18.43 2.46 6.00
N GLU A 780 17.33 2.26 6.72
CA GLU A 780 17.34 2.40 8.17
C GLU A 780 16.61 1.29 8.95
N HIS A 781 17.14 0.99 10.14
CA HIS A 781 16.53 0.04 11.06
C HIS A 781 16.27 -1.35 10.47
N MET A 782 17.16 -1.82 9.59
CA MET A 782 17.10 -3.19 9.08
C MET A 782 17.45 -4.19 10.19
N ARG A 783 16.52 -5.09 10.49
CA ARG A 783 16.63 -6.08 11.58
C ARG A 783 16.88 -7.48 11.03
N PRO A 784 17.51 -8.38 11.79
CA PRO A 784 17.61 -9.77 11.39
C PRO A 784 16.23 -10.39 11.18
N ASN A 785 16.04 -11.12 10.08
CA ASN A 785 14.88 -11.98 9.88
C ASN A 785 15.21 -13.38 10.39
N MET A 786 14.56 -13.78 11.48
CA MET A 786 14.79 -15.07 12.13
C MET A 786 14.28 -16.27 11.30
N THR A 787 13.41 -16.04 10.32
CA THR A 787 12.84 -17.12 9.49
C THR A 787 13.73 -17.45 8.30
N THR A 788 14.35 -16.46 7.68
CA THR A 788 15.27 -16.60 6.53
C THR A 788 16.75 -16.58 6.93
N ASN A 789 17.05 -16.32 8.20
CA ASN A 789 18.39 -16.07 8.72
C ASN A 789 19.13 -14.89 8.05
N PHE A 790 18.40 -13.96 7.43
CA PHE A 790 19.02 -12.75 6.88
C PHE A 790 19.43 -11.80 8.01
N PRO A 791 20.65 -11.24 7.97
CA PRO A 791 21.21 -10.60 9.15
C PRO A 791 20.80 -9.14 9.35
N GLY A 792 19.89 -8.53 8.57
CA GLY A 792 19.49 -7.13 8.78
C GLY A 792 20.33 -6.10 8.03
N ILE A 793 20.68 -6.36 6.77
CA ILE A 793 21.63 -5.55 5.99
C ILE A 793 20.88 -4.44 5.23
N GLY A 794 21.46 -3.24 5.16
CA GLY A 794 20.95 -2.17 4.29
C GLY A 794 20.97 -2.57 2.81
N VAL A 795 22.16 -2.81 2.24
CA VAL A 795 22.33 -3.25 0.85
C VAL A 795 23.25 -4.49 0.79
N LEU A 796 22.81 -5.56 0.14
CA LEU A 796 23.61 -6.77 -0.16
C LEU A 796 23.91 -6.84 -1.66
N ILE A 797 25.17 -7.06 -2.04
CA ILE A 797 25.61 -7.15 -3.45
C ILE A 797 26.36 -8.47 -3.68
N LYS A 798 26.00 -9.25 -4.69
CA LYS A 798 26.68 -10.51 -5.06
C LYS A 798 26.46 -10.88 -6.55
N GLY A 799 27.18 -11.91 -6.98
CA GLY A 799 27.01 -12.57 -8.29
C GLY A 799 27.26 -11.68 -9.50
N GLU A 800 28.48 -11.20 -9.73
CA GLU A 800 28.83 -10.43 -10.95
C GLU A 800 28.04 -9.14 -11.21
N SER A 801 27.53 -8.55 -10.14
CA SER A 801 26.74 -7.34 -10.21
C SER A 801 27.64 -6.09 -10.15
N ASP A 802 27.36 -5.14 -11.05
CA ASP A 802 27.97 -3.82 -11.04
C ASP A 802 27.07 -2.89 -10.24
N CYS A 803 27.57 -2.31 -9.15
CA CYS A 803 26.75 -1.50 -8.25
C CYS A 803 27.45 -0.20 -7.87
N ARG A 804 26.75 0.92 -8.06
CA ARG A 804 27.18 2.24 -7.58
C ARG A 804 26.20 2.76 -6.53
N VAL A 805 26.71 2.98 -5.32
CA VAL A 805 25.98 3.53 -4.19
C VAL A 805 26.53 4.94 -3.93
N SER A 806 25.71 5.96 -4.12
CA SER A 806 26.15 7.36 -4.07
C SER A 806 25.21 8.22 -3.22
N CYS A 807 25.79 9.02 -2.31
CA CYS A 807 25.02 9.94 -1.46
C CYS A 807 23.93 9.23 -0.60
N CYS A 808 24.11 7.96 -0.28
CA CYS A 808 23.12 7.17 0.46
C CYS A 808 23.33 7.25 1.98
N ARG A 809 22.29 6.96 2.77
CA ARG A 809 22.33 6.92 4.25
C ARG A 809 22.04 5.51 4.74
N PHE A 810 22.87 5.00 5.64
CA PHE A 810 22.75 3.67 6.24
C PHE A 810 22.71 3.81 7.77
N LEU A 811 21.50 3.75 8.34
CA LEU A 811 21.24 4.17 9.72
C LEU A 811 20.72 3.02 10.58
N ASN A 812 21.40 2.71 11.68
CA ASN A 812 20.93 1.75 12.68
C ASN A 812 20.59 0.36 12.11
N ASN A 813 21.28 -0.07 11.07
CA ASN A 813 21.14 -1.41 10.49
C ASN A 813 22.01 -2.42 11.25
N MET A 814 21.88 -3.71 10.94
CA MET A 814 22.89 -4.66 11.41
C MET A 814 24.20 -4.49 10.65
N ALA A 815 24.13 -4.34 9.32
CA ALA A 815 25.25 -3.88 8.49
C ALA A 815 24.75 -2.85 7.48
N GLY A 816 25.61 -1.91 7.08
CA GLY A 816 25.27 -0.89 6.08
C GLY A 816 25.22 -1.48 4.68
N VAL A 817 26.39 -1.65 4.06
CA VAL A 817 26.58 -2.32 2.76
C VAL A 817 27.37 -3.61 2.97
N SER A 818 26.92 -4.72 2.40
CA SER A 818 27.65 -5.99 2.39
C SER A 818 27.87 -6.46 0.96
N VAL A 819 29.10 -6.81 0.62
CA VAL A 819 29.47 -7.38 -0.67
C VAL A 819 29.86 -8.83 -0.46
N GLY A 820 29.00 -9.72 -0.97
CA GLY A 820 29.16 -11.17 -0.99
C GLY A 820 30.15 -11.65 -2.04
N PHE A 821 29.97 -12.88 -2.51
CA PHE A 821 30.69 -13.42 -3.65
C PHE A 821 30.26 -12.71 -4.94
N ASN A 822 30.95 -11.65 -5.33
CA ASN A 822 30.63 -10.81 -6.48
C ASN A 822 31.68 -10.92 -7.60
N TYR A 823 31.78 -12.12 -8.20
CA TYR A 823 32.77 -12.47 -9.23
C TYR A 823 32.81 -11.43 -10.37
N ALA A 824 33.95 -10.82 -10.67
CA ALA A 824 34.11 -9.83 -11.76
C ALA A 824 33.21 -8.56 -11.75
N GLY A 825 32.31 -8.39 -10.77
CA GLY A 825 31.47 -7.20 -10.63
C GLY A 825 32.20 -6.03 -9.94
N SER A 826 31.91 -4.80 -10.37
CA SER A 826 32.48 -3.58 -9.81
C SER A 826 31.52 -2.93 -8.82
N VAL A 827 31.97 -2.77 -7.57
CA VAL A 827 31.21 -2.04 -6.54
C VAL A 827 31.91 -0.73 -6.18
N LEU A 828 31.19 0.38 -6.33
CA LEU A 828 31.61 1.73 -5.94
C LEU A 828 30.65 2.29 -4.88
N VAL A 829 31.18 2.61 -3.71
CA VAL A 829 30.42 3.28 -2.63
C VAL A 829 31.04 4.65 -2.39
N GLU A 830 30.30 5.71 -2.68
CA GLU A 830 30.81 7.08 -2.57
C GLU A 830 29.86 8.06 -1.88
N SER A 831 30.45 9.09 -1.27
CA SER A 831 29.74 10.20 -0.62
C SER A 831 28.61 9.77 0.31
N SER A 832 28.68 8.56 0.87
CA SER A 832 27.60 7.94 1.64
C SER A 832 27.86 8.06 3.14
N VAL A 833 26.77 8.04 3.92
CA VAL A 833 26.77 8.24 5.36
C VAL A 833 26.38 6.96 6.07
N PHE A 834 27.19 6.57 7.05
CA PHE A 834 26.94 5.42 7.91
C PHE A 834 26.85 5.87 9.35
N ALA A 835 25.79 5.46 10.06
CA ALA A 835 25.62 5.82 11.46
C ALA A 835 24.86 4.74 12.24
N GLY A 836 25.40 4.35 13.39
CA GLY A 836 24.69 3.49 14.34
C GLY A 836 24.51 2.02 13.93
N ASN A 837 25.12 1.57 12.83
CA ASN A 837 25.08 0.17 12.43
C ASN A 837 25.73 -0.74 13.50
N GLN A 838 25.22 -1.97 13.67
CA GLN A 838 25.62 -2.83 14.80
C GLN A 838 26.89 -3.65 14.53
N LEU A 839 27.11 -4.07 13.29
CA LEU A 839 28.26 -4.86 12.86
C LEU A 839 29.25 -3.97 12.13
N LYS A 840 29.21 -3.96 10.79
CA LYS A 840 30.09 -3.17 9.94
C LYS A 840 29.28 -2.22 9.07
N ASP A 841 29.84 -1.04 8.84
CA ASP A 841 29.28 -0.06 7.92
C ASP A 841 29.41 -0.52 6.46
N VAL A 842 30.60 -1.00 6.08
CA VAL A 842 30.85 -1.71 4.81
C VAL A 842 31.55 -3.04 5.10
N GLN A 843 30.98 -4.13 4.61
CA GLN A 843 31.48 -5.49 4.81
C GLN A 843 31.80 -6.15 3.47
N GLU A 844 33.02 -6.67 3.34
CA GLU A 844 33.39 -7.59 2.26
C GLU A 844 33.41 -9.01 2.84
N ASP A 845 32.52 -9.86 2.36
CA ASP A 845 32.37 -11.26 2.82
C ASP A 845 33.45 -12.19 2.26
N ALA A 846 34.47 -11.66 1.59
CA ALA A 846 35.74 -12.37 1.38
C ALA A 846 36.26 -13.00 2.70
N ASN A 847 35.95 -12.36 3.82
CA ASN A 847 36.30 -12.83 5.16
C ASN A 847 35.19 -13.61 5.89
N ALA A 848 34.00 -13.84 5.32
CA ALA A 848 32.97 -14.65 5.97
C ALA A 848 33.43 -16.12 6.05
N ALA A 849 34.06 -16.60 4.98
CA ALA A 849 34.83 -17.84 4.98
C ALA A 849 35.89 -17.79 6.10
N ASP A 850 36.68 -16.73 6.21
CA ASP A 850 37.67 -16.59 7.28
C ASP A 850 37.05 -16.52 8.69
N SER A 851 35.87 -15.96 8.88
CA SER A 851 35.19 -15.93 10.19
C SER A 851 34.61 -17.30 10.58
N LEU A 852 34.18 -18.09 9.59
CA LEU A 852 33.80 -19.49 9.76
C LEU A 852 35.04 -20.37 10.01
N LEU A 853 36.15 -20.10 9.31
CA LEU A 853 37.43 -20.80 9.47
C LEU A 853 38.13 -20.45 10.80
N LEU A 854 38.04 -19.20 11.27
CA LEU A 854 38.59 -18.71 12.55
C LEU A 854 37.80 -19.20 13.78
N LYS A 855 36.54 -19.60 13.60
CA LYS A 855 35.72 -20.21 14.65
C LYS A 855 35.92 -21.73 14.75
N LEU A 856 36.62 -22.35 13.80
CA LEU A 856 36.95 -23.77 13.89
C LEU A 856 38.12 -23.98 14.87
N PRO A 857 38.04 -24.98 15.77
CA PRO A 857 39.14 -25.31 16.67
C PRO A 857 40.45 -25.50 15.89
N PRO A 858 41.61 -25.05 16.40
CA PRO A 858 42.91 -25.16 15.73
C PRO A 858 43.26 -26.58 15.23
N LYS A 859 42.66 -27.60 15.84
CA LYS A 859 42.82 -29.02 15.47
C LYS A 859 42.23 -29.38 14.10
N LEU A 860 41.24 -28.62 13.60
CA LEU A 860 40.60 -28.85 12.29
C LEU A 860 41.36 -28.24 11.11
N ALA A 861 42.33 -27.34 11.35
CA ALA A 861 43.16 -26.74 10.31
C ALA A 861 43.98 -27.80 9.51
N ASN A 862 44.24 -28.96 10.11
CA ASN A 862 44.94 -30.08 9.47
C ASN A 862 43.99 -31.13 8.84
N HIS A 863 42.67 -30.95 8.93
CA HIS A 863 41.72 -31.93 8.39
C HIS A 863 41.74 -31.89 6.85
N PRO A 864 41.70 -33.04 6.14
CA PRO A 864 41.75 -33.09 4.67
C PRO A 864 40.68 -32.23 3.99
N ALA A 865 39.45 -32.24 4.54
CA ALA A 865 38.35 -31.40 4.04
C ALA A 865 38.64 -29.89 4.15
N PHE A 866 39.42 -29.47 5.16
CA PHE A 866 39.82 -28.07 5.33
C PHE A 866 40.90 -27.67 4.32
N LYS A 867 41.87 -28.56 4.06
CA LYS A 867 42.86 -28.34 3.00
C LYS A 867 42.22 -28.30 1.62
N GLU A 868 41.22 -29.14 1.37
CA GLU A 868 40.42 -29.12 0.15
C GLU A 868 39.65 -27.79 0.00
N LEU A 869 39.01 -27.32 1.07
CA LEU A 869 38.27 -26.05 1.05
C LEU A 869 39.20 -24.83 0.83
N ASN A 870 40.39 -24.83 1.46
CA ASN A 870 41.43 -23.82 1.21
C ASN A 870 42.05 -23.94 -0.19
N SER A 871 42.16 -25.14 -0.75
CA SER A 871 42.61 -25.37 -2.13
C SER A 871 41.58 -24.84 -3.12
N GLN A 872 40.29 -25.14 -2.90
CA GLN A 872 39.19 -24.61 -3.69
C GLN A 872 39.11 -23.08 -3.59
N ARG A 873 39.29 -22.50 -2.40
CA ARG A 873 39.43 -21.05 -2.22
C ARG A 873 40.58 -20.50 -3.06
N LYS A 874 41.77 -21.08 -2.97
CA LYS A 874 42.95 -20.60 -3.69
C LYS A 874 42.78 -20.73 -5.20
N GLN A 875 42.14 -21.80 -5.67
CA GLN A 875 41.73 -21.97 -7.06
C GLN A 875 40.73 -20.89 -7.48
N LEU A 876 39.74 -20.56 -6.63
CA LEU A 876 38.78 -19.47 -6.86
C LEU A 876 39.47 -18.09 -6.87
N GLU A 877 40.44 -17.84 -5.98
CA GLU A 877 41.28 -16.64 -6.02
C GLU A 877 42.11 -16.57 -7.32
N GLU A 878 42.71 -17.68 -7.75
CA GLU A 878 43.52 -17.78 -8.96
C GLU A 878 42.70 -17.62 -10.25
N VAL A 879 41.44 -18.05 -10.27
CA VAL A 879 40.53 -17.86 -11.42
C VAL A 879 39.80 -16.52 -11.42
N GLY A 880 40.13 -15.60 -10.51
CA GLY A 880 39.49 -14.28 -10.42
C GLY A 880 38.04 -14.34 -9.94
N ALA A 881 37.69 -15.40 -9.22
CA ALA A 881 36.34 -15.64 -8.71
C ALA A 881 36.02 -14.80 -7.45
N TRP A 882 36.73 -13.71 -7.23
CA TRP A 882 36.45 -12.76 -6.15
C TRP A 882 36.26 -11.38 -6.76
N SER A 883 35.41 -10.57 -6.12
CA SER A 883 35.20 -9.21 -6.55
C SER A 883 36.51 -8.43 -6.49
N ALA A 884 36.67 -7.46 -7.39
CA ALA A 884 37.61 -6.38 -7.12
C ALA A 884 37.28 -5.76 -5.74
N PRO A 885 38.27 -5.31 -4.96
CA PRO A 885 38.02 -4.64 -3.68
C PRO A 885 37.01 -3.51 -3.84
N VAL A 886 36.12 -3.33 -2.87
CA VAL A 886 35.09 -2.29 -2.92
C VAL A 886 35.79 -0.94 -2.94
N LYS A 887 35.55 -0.17 -4.01
CA LYS A 887 36.09 1.19 -4.11
C LYS A 887 35.25 2.12 -3.23
N GLN A 888 35.88 2.71 -2.23
CA GLN A 888 35.24 3.65 -1.30
C GLN A 888 35.81 5.05 -1.51
N ILE A 889 34.95 6.05 -1.79
CA ILE A 889 35.38 7.42 -2.09
C ILE A 889 34.53 8.43 -1.30
N GLY A 890 35.13 9.23 -0.42
CA GLY A 890 34.42 10.32 0.26
C GLY A 890 33.32 9.92 1.25
N ASN A 891 33.30 8.66 1.73
CA ASN A 891 32.30 8.18 2.70
C ASN A 891 32.54 8.77 4.09
N LYS A 892 31.46 9.08 4.81
CA LYS A 892 31.47 9.62 6.17
C LYS A 892 30.90 8.61 7.16
N PHE A 893 31.59 8.43 8.28
CA PHE A 893 31.23 7.50 9.35
C PHE A 893 30.96 8.28 10.62
N PHE A 894 29.76 8.12 11.18
CA PHE A 894 29.34 8.82 12.39
C PHE A 894 29.14 7.84 13.54
N SER A 895 29.61 8.23 14.71
CA SER A 895 29.31 7.55 15.97
C SER A 895 27.82 7.70 16.32
N ARG A 896 27.31 6.82 17.18
CA ARG A 896 25.90 6.86 17.66
C ARG A 896 25.47 8.18 18.32
N LYS A 897 26.41 9.07 18.67
CA LYS A 897 26.13 10.32 19.38
C LYS A 897 26.14 11.55 18.47
N GLU A 898 26.66 11.43 17.26
CA GLU A 898 26.82 12.57 16.36
C GLU A 898 25.53 12.81 15.57
N LYS A 899 25.22 14.09 15.30
CA LYS A 899 24.10 14.47 14.45
C LYS A 899 24.41 14.03 13.02
N VAL A 900 23.57 13.16 12.47
CA VAL A 900 23.69 12.68 11.09
C VAL A 900 23.13 13.75 10.16
N PRO A 901 23.86 14.17 9.12
CA PRO A 901 23.36 15.12 8.12
C PRO A 901 22.14 14.57 7.37
N GLU A 902 21.29 15.48 6.90
CA GLU A 902 20.14 15.15 6.05
C GLU A 902 20.57 14.84 4.61
N VAL A 903 19.74 14.13 3.84
CA VAL A 903 20.06 13.74 2.45
C VAL A 903 20.36 14.98 1.59
N ALA A 904 19.57 16.04 1.73
CA ALA A 904 19.75 17.29 0.99
C ALA A 904 21.13 17.93 1.27
N GLU A 905 21.67 17.79 2.48
CA GLU A 905 22.98 18.34 2.87
C GLU A 905 24.16 17.59 2.23
N LEU A 906 23.97 16.31 1.85
CA LEU A 906 25.01 15.50 1.23
C LEU A 906 25.25 15.89 -0.23
N THR A 907 24.19 16.25 -0.95
CA THR A 907 24.26 16.66 -2.36
C THR A 907 25.09 17.94 -2.53
N ALA A 908 24.91 18.92 -1.63
CA ALA A 908 25.66 20.17 -1.64
C ALA A 908 27.18 19.97 -1.45
N ALA A 909 27.60 18.85 -0.83
CA ALA A 909 29.01 18.56 -0.56
C ALA A 909 29.69 17.71 -1.64
N ALA A 910 28.94 17.02 -2.50
CA ALA A 910 29.49 16.00 -3.40
C ALA A 910 30.09 16.56 -4.70
N GLY A 911 29.69 17.76 -5.13
CA GLY A 911 30.06 18.31 -6.45
C GLY A 911 29.45 17.51 -7.60
N GLU A 912 28.92 18.17 -8.62
CA GLU A 912 28.35 17.51 -9.80
C GLU A 912 29.47 16.95 -10.69
N GLY A 913 29.99 15.77 -10.34
CA GLY A 913 30.87 15.01 -11.24
C GLY A 913 30.05 14.32 -12.35
N PRO A 914 30.47 14.37 -13.63
CA PRO A 914 29.74 13.72 -14.71
C PRO A 914 29.68 12.19 -14.54
N LEU A 915 28.59 11.57 -15.02
CA LEU A 915 28.46 10.12 -15.15
C LEU A 915 29.67 9.52 -15.92
N PRO A 916 30.13 8.29 -15.59
CA PRO A 916 31.17 7.63 -16.35
C PRO A 916 30.80 7.55 -17.83
N GLN A 917 31.69 8.07 -18.68
CA GLN A 917 31.48 8.30 -20.11
C GLN A 917 30.98 7.06 -20.87
N LYS A 918 31.36 5.85 -20.43
CA LYS A 918 30.94 4.58 -21.03
C LYS A 918 29.48 4.22 -20.77
N LEU A 919 28.98 4.47 -19.55
CA LEU A 919 27.57 4.23 -19.17
C LEU A 919 26.64 5.34 -19.71
N ALA A 920 27.16 6.57 -19.78
CA ALA A 920 26.46 7.68 -20.42
C ALA A 920 26.28 7.44 -21.93
N TRP A 921 27.24 6.78 -22.60
CA TRP A 921 27.16 6.46 -24.02
C TRP A 921 26.13 5.36 -24.33
N GLU A 922 26.04 4.32 -23.50
CA GLU A 922 25.05 3.24 -23.65
C GLU A 922 23.61 3.70 -23.34
N ALA A 923 23.45 4.66 -22.43
CA ALA A 923 22.16 5.31 -22.16
C ALA A 923 21.79 6.34 -23.25
N ALA A 924 22.76 7.10 -23.77
CA ALA A 924 22.53 8.10 -24.80
C ALA A 924 22.32 7.50 -26.20
N SER A 925 22.91 6.33 -26.49
CA SER A 925 22.76 5.67 -27.79
C SER A 925 21.35 5.12 -28.05
N GLN A 926 20.44 5.16 -27.07
CA GLN A 926 19.05 4.69 -27.20
C GLN A 926 18.01 5.80 -27.46
N GLN A 927 18.42 7.06 -27.75
CA GLN A 927 17.56 8.18 -28.20
C GLN A 927 16.13 8.25 -27.60
N ARG A 928 15.98 8.29 -26.26
CA ARG A 928 14.65 8.52 -25.62
C ARG A 928 14.67 9.41 -24.37
N HIS A 929 15.55 10.39 -24.34
CA HIS A 929 15.43 11.52 -23.41
C HIS A 929 15.34 12.82 -24.19
N SER A 930 14.13 13.40 -24.21
CA SER A 930 14.00 14.84 -24.43
C SER A 930 14.54 15.51 -23.17
N LEU A 931 15.74 16.08 -23.25
CA LEU A 931 16.17 17.07 -22.27
C LEU A 931 15.31 18.32 -22.55
N SER A 932 14.62 18.81 -21.53
CA SER A 932 13.77 20.00 -21.63
C SER A 932 14.56 21.17 -22.22
N ASN A 933 13.95 21.85 -23.20
CA ASN A 933 14.50 23.07 -23.77
C ASN A 933 14.81 24.09 -22.65
N PRO A 934 16.00 24.69 -22.66
CA PRO A 934 16.36 25.68 -21.65
C PRO A 934 15.46 26.92 -21.75
N CYS A 935 15.13 27.51 -20.59
CA CYS A 935 14.60 28.87 -20.49
C CYS A 935 15.50 29.81 -21.30
N GLY A 936 14.91 30.60 -22.21
CA GLY A 936 15.61 31.60 -23.04
C GLY A 936 16.24 32.77 -22.27
N CYS A 937 16.37 32.66 -20.95
CA CYS A 937 16.88 33.69 -20.06
C CYS A 937 18.41 33.70 -19.88
N GLY A 938 19.15 32.75 -20.48
CA GLY A 938 20.59 32.88 -20.68
C GLY A 938 21.51 32.76 -19.45
N PHE A 939 21.02 32.30 -18.30
CA PHE A 939 21.86 32.02 -17.12
C PHE A 939 22.06 30.53 -16.94
N ALA A 940 23.16 29.99 -17.48
CA ALA A 940 23.67 28.68 -17.13
C ALA A 940 24.78 28.83 -16.07
N CYS A 941 24.65 28.07 -14.97
CA CYS A 941 25.73 27.68 -14.05
C CYS A 941 26.06 28.51 -12.78
N THR A 942 25.16 29.33 -12.23
CA THR A 942 25.31 29.79 -10.82
C THR A 942 23.98 29.85 -10.07
N GLU A 943 23.81 29.01 -9.05
CA GLU A 943 22.69 29.08 -8.10
C GLU A 943 22.88 30.25 -7.11
N LEU A 944 22.54 31.46 -7.55
CA LEU A 944 22.11 32.54 -6.66
C LEU A 944 20.93 33.24 -7.35
N ALA A 945 19.76 33.18 -6.71
CA ALA A 945 18.46 33.55 -7.27
C ALA A 945 18.37 34.99 -7.82
N ASN A 946 17.57 35.14 -8.88
CA ASN A 946 17.26 36.39 -9.57
C ASN A 946 16.25 37.30 -8.82
N SER A 947 16.35 38.60 -9.13
CA SER A 947 15.66 39.75 -8.54
C SER A 947 14.15 39.84 -8.78
N GLN A 948 13.50 40.81 -8.11
CA GLN A 948 12.06 41.14 -8.12
C GLN A 948 11.40 41.46 -9.48
N ASP A 949 12.13 41.40 -10.60
CA ASP A 949 11.59 41.68 -11.94
C ASP A 949 11.43 40.40 -12.80
N CYS A 950 11.38 39.21 -12.19
CA CYS A 950 11.10 37.95 -12.90
C CYS A 950 9.58 37.79 -13.12
N SER A 951 9.14 37.70 -14.37
CA SER A 951 7.72 37.72 -14.78
C SER A 951 6.97 36.38 -14.65
N GLN A 952 7.47 35.40 -13.90
CA GLN A 952 6.82 34.09 -13.72
C GLN A 952 6.64 33.73 -12.23
N PRO A 953 5.43 33.89 -11.65
CA PRO A 953 5.19 33.75 -10.21
C PRO A 953 4.84 32.33 -9.72
N ALA A 954 4.96 31.28 -10.53
CA ALA A 954 4.31 29.98 -10.25
C ALA A 954 5.23 28.78 -9.93
N LEU A 955 6.42 28.98 -9.34
CA LEU A 955 7.24 27.86 -8.85
C LEU A 955 7.28 27.83 -7.30
N ARG A 956 6.64 26.81 -6.73
CA ARG A 956 6.65 26.47 -5.30
C ARG A 956 8.02 25.90 -4.92
N ASN A 957 8.97 26.78 -4.59
CA ASN A 957 10.09 26.49 -3.69
C ASN A 957 10.58 27.82 -3.11
N HIS A 958 9.81 28.37 -2.16
CA HIS A 958 10.24 29.49 -1.33
C HIS A 958 10.56 28.96 0.06
N VAL A 959 11.79 29.18 0.51
CA VAL A 959 12.18 29.02 1.91
C VAL A 959 11.64 30.23 2.67
N ASP A 960 10.82 29.98 3.69
CA ASP A 960 10.28 30.99 4.59
C ASP A 960 11.42 31.67 5.38
N PHE A 961 11.59 32.99 5.22
CA PHE A 961 12.26 33.82 6.22
C PHE A 961 11.31 34.05 7.40
N PRO A 962 11.80 34.12 8.66
CA PRO A 962 10.93 34.45 9.78
C PRO A 962 10.34 35.86 9.60
N PRO A 963 9.11 36.11 10.04
CA PRO A 963 8.49 37.42 9.90
C PRO A 963 9.30 38.49 10.65
N PHE A 964 9.26 39.70 10.10
CA PHE A 964 9.94 40.93 10.54
C PHE A 964 9.85 41.30 12.06
N PRO A 965 8.90 40.82 12.88
CA PRO A 965 8.87 41.14 14.32
C PRO A 965 9.93 40.44 15.19
N CYS A 966 10.69 39.47 14.67
CA CYS A 966 11.61 38.65 15.47
C CYS A 966 13.04 39.20 15.60
N LEU A 967 13.31 40.44 15.15
CA LEU A 967 14.61 41.07 15.31
C LEU A 967 14.63 42.02 16.53
N PRO A 968 15.68 42.02 17.37
CA PRO A 968 15.74 42.86 18.55
C PRO A 968 15.76 44.35 18.14
N ALA A 969 14.70 45.08 18.47
CA ALA A 969 14.52 46.49 18.13
C ALA A 969 15.32 47.47 19.01
N SER A 970 16.44 47.05 19.65
CA SER A 970 17.25 47.97 20.44
C SER A 970 18.75 47.78 20.25
N GLU A 971 19.43 48.90 20.02
CA GLU A 971 20.88 49.08 19.88
C GLU A 971 21.66 48.56 21.11
N HIS A 972 20.99 48.35 22.24
CA HIS A 972 21.60 47.90 23.48
C HIS A 972 21.84 46.37 23.53
N LEU A 973 21.08 45.56 22.77
CA LEU A 973 21.26 44.10 22.69
C LEU A 973 22.41 43.69 21.75
N ALA A 974 22.76 44.53 20.79
CA ALA A 974 23.84 44.27 19.82
C ALA A 974 25.26 44.33 20.41
N LYS A 975 25.44 44.98 21.58
CA LYS A 975 26.77 45.14 22.20
C LYS A 975 27.22 43.94 23.05
N LYS A 976 26.47 42.83 23.09
CA LYS A 976 26.75 41.65 23.94
C LYS A 976 26.94 40.33 23.19
N GLN A 977 27.07 40.32 21.86
CA GLN A 977 27.36 39.11 21.09
C GLN A 977 28.76 39.16 20.46
N ASP A 978 29.67 38.32 20.97
CA ASP A 978 31.06 38.15 20.51
C ASP A 978 31.19 37.23 19.27
N ASP A 979 30.24 37.29 18.34
CA ASP A 979 30.31 36.49 17.10
C ASP A 979 30.48 37.42 15.88
N ALA A 980 31.72 37.49 15.38
CA ALA A 980 32.09 38.31 14.23
C ALA A 980 31.41 37.85 12.92
N ASN A 981 30.79 36.68 12.89
CA ASN A 981 30.14 36.13 11.69
C ASN A 981 28.68 36.59 11.50
N LYS A 982 28.16 37.51 12.32
CA LYS A 982 26.77 38.00 12.23
C LYS A 982 26.60 39.51 12.07
N GLN A 983 27.54 40.19 11.41
CA GLN A 983 27.44 41.63 11.16
C GLN A 983 27.04 41.93 9.71
N PHE A 984 25.78 42.32 9.48
CA PHE A 984 25.36 43.05 8.29
C PHE A 984 25.06 44.50 8.67
N TYR A 985 25.81 45.45 8.12
CA TYR A 985 25.54 46.88 8.27
C TYR A 985 25.02 47.47 6.96
N PHE A 986 23.97 48.29 7.07
CA PHE A 986 23.57 49.24 6.04
C PHE A 986 23.95 50.65 6.49
N ARG A 987 24.73 51.36 5.67
CA ARG A 987 24.95 52.81 5.84
C ARG A 987 24.17 53.55 4.74
N GLN A 988 23.14 54.30 5.16
CA GLN A 988 22.46 55.35 4.41
C GLN A 988 21.83 54.98 3.04
N GLY A 989 20.97 53.96 3.03
CA GLY A 989 19.79 53.97 2.14
C GLY A 989 19.99 53.99 0.63
N ARG A 990 21.10 53.47 0.07
CA ARG A 990 21.24 53.13 -1.37
C ARG A 990 22.12 51.88 -1.58
N PRO A 991 21.73 50.91 -2.44
CA PRO A 991 22.55 49.71 -2.68
C PRO A 991 23.74 50.00 -3.62
N PHE A 992 24.92 49.44 -3.28
CA PHE A 992 26.21 49.63 -3.95
C PHE A 992 26.48 48.51 -4.99
N ARG A 993 26.91 48.89 -6.20
CA ARG A 993 26.86 48.11 -7.46
C ARG A 993 28.14 47.34 -7.87
N HIS A 994 29.04 46.97 -6.96
CA HIS A 994 30.41 46.55 -7.35
C HIS A 994 30.73 45.04 -7.34
N TRP A 995 29.80 44.14 -7.01
CA TRP A 995 30.09 42.69 -7.02
C TRP A 995 29.94 42.03 -8.39
N SER A 996 29.05 42.54 -9.24
CA SER A 996 28.82 42.01 -10.59
C SER A 996 30.03 42.19 -11.51
N LEU A 997 30.78 43.28 -11.37
CA LEU A 997 31.99 43.53 -12.17
C LEU A 997 33.15 42.59 -11.79
N LEU A 998 33.22 42.16 -10.53
CA LEU A 998 34.26 41.23 -10.07
C LEU A 998 33.97 39.80 -10.56
N GLY A 999 32.68 39.40 -10.58
CA GLY A 999 32.26 38.11 -11.13
C GLY A 999 32.52 37.97 -12.63
N GLU A 1000 32.29 39.05 -13.40
CA GLU A 1000 32.50 39.07 -14.85
C GLU A 1000 33.99 38.95 -15.21
N VAL A 1001 34.88 39.62 -14.46
CA VAL A 1001 36.34 39.55 -14.68
C VAL A 1001 36.92 38.22 -14.22
N LEU A 1002 36.40 37.64 -13.13
CA LEU A 1002 36.85 36.32 -12.64
C LEU A 1002 36.43 35.19 -13.59
N SER A 1003 35.22 35.26 -14.16
CA SER A 1003 34.71 34.31 -15.16
C SER A 1003 35.59 34.24 -16.41
N VAL A 1004 35.99 35.40 -16.95
CA VAL A 1004 36.86 35.46 -18.13
C VAL A 1004 38.28 35.01 -17.80
N GLY A 1005 38.79 35.31 -16.59
CA GLY A 1005 40.13 34.89 -16.15
C GLY A 1005 40.25 33.38 -15.94
N THR A 1006 39.23 32.74 -15.35
CA THR A 1006 39.23 31.28 -15.12
C THR A 1006 38.94 30.49 -16.39
N ALA A 1007 38.12 31.01 -17.30
CA ALA A 1007 37.89 30.41 -18.62
C ALA A 1007 39.17 30.35 -19.48
N GLN A 1008 40.16 31.22 -19.21
CA GLN A 1008 41.47 31.23 -19.87
C GLN A 1008 42.58 30.54 -19.07
N GLY A 1009 42.22 29.77 -18.03
CA GLY A 1009 43.16 28.91 -17.29
C GLY A 1009 44.00 29.61 -16.21
N ALA A 1010 43.61 30.80 -15.75
CA ALA A 1010 44.26 31.44 -14.62
C ALA A 1010 43.75 30.87 -13.28
N ASP A 1011 44.68 30.59 -12.36
CA ASP A 1011 44.35 30.25 -10.97
C ASP A 1011 43.72 31.47 -10.25
N ALA A 1012 42.52 31.28 -9.72
CA ALA A 1012 41.73 32.34 -9.08
C ALA A 1012 42.45 32.97 -7.88
N ALA A 1013 43.29 32.20 -7.16
CA ALA A 1013 44.01 32.70 -5.99
C ALA A 1013 45.12 33.69 -6.37
N SER A 1014 45.89 33.40 -7.43
CA SER A 1014 46.93 34.30 -7.94
C SER A 1014 46.38 35.54 -8.64
N PHE A 1015 45.16 35.47 -9.19
CA PHE A 1015 44.45 36.62 -9.78
C PHE A 1015 44.00 37.64 -8.72
N MET A 1016 43.49 37.16 -7.58
CA MET A 1016 43.00 37.99 -6.48
C MET A 1016 44.11 38.81 -5.80
N VAL A 1017 45.34 38.28 -5.74
CA VAL A 1017 46.50 38.99 -5.15
C VAL A 1017 46.96 40.17 -6.03
N ARG A 1018 46.71 40.15 -7.35
CA ARG A 1018 47.10 41.23 -8.27
C ARG A 1018 46.03 42.33 -8.45
N ALA A 1019 44.79 42.06 -8.04
CA ALA A 1019 43.62 42.91 -8.30
C ALA A 1019 43.31 43.98 -7.23
N ALA A 1020 44.14 44.13 -6.20
CA ALA A 1020 43.90 45.03 -5.06
C ALA A 1020 43.91 46.55 -5.37
N ASP A 1021 44.04 46.95 -6.63
CA ASP A 1021 44.06 48.36 -7.05
C ASP A 1021 43.00 48.64 -8.14
N ALA A 1022 41.91 49.31 -7.74
CA ALA A 1022 40.75 49.60 -8.58
C ALA A 1022 41.09 50.42 -9.85
N ALA A 1023 42.20 51.17 -9.85
CA ALA A 1023 42.63 51.94 -11.02
C ALA A 1023 43.23 51.06 -12.14
N LYS A 1024 43.74 49.86 -11.82
CA LYS A 1024 44.27 48.90 -12.81
C LYS A 1024 43.18 48.11 -13.54
N LEU A 1025 42.04 47.86 -12.89
CA LEU A 1025 40.90 47.12 -13.45
C LEU A 1025 40.27 47.83 -14.68
N VAL A 1026 40.15 49.16 -14.63
CA VAL A 1026 39.61 49.96 -15.75
C VAL A 1026 40.56 49.98 -16.96
N LYS A 1027 41.88 49.90 -16.71
CA LYS A 1027 42.91 49.88 -17.76
C LYS A 1027 43.10 48.51 -18.43
N MET A 1028 42.65 47.42 -17.79
CA MET A 1028 42.65 46.08 -18.38
C MET A 1028 41.46 45.84 -19.32
N ARG A 1029 40.28 46.36 -18.99
CA ARG A 1029 39.09 46.26 -19.85
C ARG A 1029 39.30 46.89 -21.24
N SER A 1030 40.04 47.99 -21.31
CA SER A 1030 40.37 48.67 -22.58
C SER A 1030 41.44 47.96 -23.41
N LYS A 1031 42.25 47.07 -22.81
CA LYS A 1031 43.24 46.24 -23.54
C LYS A 1031 42.64 44.96 -24.12
N PHE A 1032 41.64 44.36 -23.45
CA PHE A 1032 40.99 43.14 -23.93
C PHE A 1032 40.00 43.38 -25.09
N ALA A 1033 39.46 44.58 -25.22
CA ALA A 1033 38.54 44.94 -26.31
C ALA A 1033 39.23 45.13 -27.70
N ALA A 1034 40.55 45.00 -27.79
CA ALA A 1034 41.33 45.38 -28.98
C ALA A 1034 42.13 44.23 -29.64
N GLN A 1035 41.85 42.95 -29.35
CA GLN A 1035 42.50 41.83 -30.03
C GLN A 1035 41.54 41.11 -31.00
N PRO A 1036 41.93 40.86 -32.26
CA PRO A 1036 41.14 40.08 -33.20
C PRO A 1036 41.29 38.57 -32.90
N MET A 1037 40.18 37.84 -32.84
CA MET A 1037 40.19 36.38 -32.77
C MET A 1037 40.41 35.80 -34.18
N GLU A 1038 41.55 35.15 -34.37
CA GLU A 1038 41.72 34.10 -35.39
C GLU A 1038 41.51 32.74 -34.70
N ALA A 1039 40.51 31.99 -35.17
CA ALA A 1039 40.49 30.52 -35.32
C ALA A 1039 39.05 30.00 -35.38
N ASP A 1040 38.84 29.07 -36.29
CA ASP A 1040 37.58 28.53 -36.78
C ASP A 1040 36.70 27.87 -35.70
N VAL A 1041 35.46 28.35 -35.59
CA VAL A 1041 34.35 27.62 -34.97
C VAL A 1041 33.12 27.81 -35.85
N GLU A 1042 32.69 26.71 -36.49
CA GLU A 1042 31.47 26.63 -37.28
C GLU A 1042 30.24 26.92 -36.40
N VAL A 1043 29.44 27.90 -36.82
CA VAL A 1043 28.17 28.26 -36.19
C VAL A 1043 27.03 27.52 -36.87
N LEU A 1044 26.31 26.71 -36.09
CA LEU A 1044 25.00 26.15 -36.44
C LEU A 1044 23.97 27.31 -36.48
N LEU A 1045 23.55 27.73 -37.67
CA LEU A 1045 22.43 28.66 -37.85
C LEU A 1045 21.12 27.89 -37.91
N MET A 1046 20.21 28.14 -36.98
CA MET A 1046 18.81 27.73 -37.11
C MET A 1046 18.14 28.57 -38.21
N LEU A 1047 17.73 27.90 -39.29
CA LEU A 1047 17.05 28.48 -40.43
C LEU A 1047 15.53 28.48 -40.20
N GLU A 1048 14.98 29.60 -39.74
CA GLU A 1048 13.53 29.87 -39.93
C GLU A 1048 13.25 31.16 -40.73
N GLU A 1049 14.18 32.12 -40.85
CA GLU A 1049 13.90 33.39 -41.55
C GLU A 1049 14.66 33.63 -42.88
N ALA A 1050 15.70 32.85 -43.21
CA ALA A 1050 16.58 33.21 -44.33
C ALA A 1050 16.20 32.63 -45.72
N LEU A 1051 15.20 31.74 -45.82
CA LEU A 1051 14.79 31.17 -47.12
C LEU A 1051 13.67 31.94 -47.82
N ALA A 1052 13.09 32.96 -47.18
CA ALA A 1052 12.09 33.83 -47.82
C ALA A 1052 12.70 34.84 -48.81
N ASN A 1053 13.99 35.15 -48.72
CA ASN A 1053 14.66 36.14 -49.56
C ASN A 1053 15.90 35.54 -50.25
N GLY A 1054 15.66 34.81 -51.34
CA GLY A 1054 16.62 33.98 -52.06
C GLY A 1054 17.97 34.64 -52.41
N SER A 1055 18.94 34.54 -51.50
CA SER A 1055 20.31 34.98 -51.77
C SER A 1055 21.35 34.29 -50.86
N ALA A 1056 21.65 33.02 -51.13
CA ALA A 1056 22.93 32.42 -50.73
C ALA A 1056 23.34 31.31 -51.71
N ARG A 1057 24.55 31.40 -52.28
CA ARG A 1057 25.18 30.32 -53.04
C ARG A 1057 26.10 29.54 -52.10
N VAL A 1058 25.90 28.23 -51.99
CA VAL A 1058 26.80 27.31 -51.28
C VAL A 1058 28.03 27.03 -52.16
N ALA A 1059 29.23 27.15 -51.59
CA ALA A 1059 30.48 26.92 -52.31
C ALA A 1059 30.71 25.41 -52.58
N ALA A 1060 31.33 25.10 -53.73
CA ALA A 1060 31.68 23.74 -54.11
C ALA A 1060 32.66 23.12 -53.11
N GLY A 1061 32.31 21.95 -52.56
CA GLY A 1061 33.07 21.24 -51.52
C GLY A 1061 32.43 21.23 -50.14
N SER A 1062 31.30 21.92 -49.94
CA SER A 1062 30.57 21.92 -48.66
C SER A 1062 29.73 20.64 -48.51
N THR A 1063 29.84 19.96 -47.37
CA THR A 1063 28.95 18.82 -47.02
C THR A 1063 27.76 19.36 -46.22
N VAL A 1064 26.55 19.21 -46.75
CA VAL A 1064 25.31 19.66 -46.10
C VAL A 1064 24.61 18.45 -45.47
N ALA A 1065 24.44 18.45 -44.16
CA ALA A 1065 23.62 17.47 -43.45
C ALA A 1065 22.19 18.01 -43.33
N ILE A 1066 21.22 17.30 -43.93
CA ILE A 1066 19.80 17.63 -43.87
C ILE A 1066 19.14 16.63 -42.91
N LEU A 1067 18.56 17.12 -41.81
CA LEU A 1067 17.74 16.33 -40.89
C LEU A 1067 16.27 16.49 -41.29
N TYR A 1068 15.60 15.38 -41.61
CA TYR A 1068 14.15 15.36 -41.83
C TYR A 1068 13.43 15.10 -40.50
N ALA A 1069 12.41 15.90 -40.21
CA ALA A 1069 11.45 15.61 -39.15
C ALA A 1069 10.36 14.67 -39.69
N GLU A 1070 10.18 13.55 -39.00
CA GLU A 1070 9.00 12.69 -38.95
C GLU A 1070 8.35 12.26 -40.29
N MET A 1071 8.73 11.07 -40.77
CA MET A 1071 7.81 10.16 -41.45
C MET A 1071 7.82 8.80 -40.74
N GLN A 1072 6.64 8.32 -40.36
CA GLN A 1072 6.43 6.94 -39.92
C GLN A 1072 6.42 6.03 -41.16
N ASP A 1073 7.11 4.90 -41.03
CA ASP A 1073 7.23 3.76 -41.95
C ASP A 1073 8.07 3.96 -43.24
N ILE A 1074 9.37 3.60 -43.14
CA ILE A 1074 10.18 3.18 -44.28
C ILE A 1074 10.76 1.79 -43.97
N ASP A 1075 10.33 0.78 -44.74
CA ASP A 1075 10.93 -0.54 -44.78
C ASP A 1075 12.20 -0.49 -45.64
N ILE A 1076 13.37 -0.59 -45.00
CA ILE A 1076 14.69 -0.47 -45.64
C ILE A 1076 15.16 -1.81 -46.24
N THR A 1077 14.31 -2.84 -46.34
CA THR A 1077 14.76 -4.15 -46.86
C THR A 1077 14.82 -4.27 -48.37
N SER A 1078 14.35 -3.29 -49.16
CA SER A 1078 14.43 -3.35 -50.62
C SER A 1078 15.31 -2.24 -51.21
N GLY A 1079 16.60 -2.53 -51.36
CA GLY A 1079 17.53 -1.67 -52.08
C GLY A 1079 17.16 -1.55 -53.55
N ARG A 1080 16.40 -0.51 -53.93
CA ARG A 1080 16.39 0.23 -55.22
C ARG A 1080 15.16 1.14 -55.29
N GLY A 1081 15.36 2.45 -55.43
CA GLY A 1081 14.30 3.36 -55.90
C GLY A 1081 14.63 4.85 -55.79
N SER A 1082 14.64 5.54 -56.93
CA SER A 1082 14.89 6.98 -57.12
C SER A 1082 13.66 7.84 -56.80
N ALA A 1083 13.84 8.99 -56.15
CA ALA A 1083 12.76 9.98 -55.93
C ALA A 1083 12.84 11.13 -56.94
N SER A 1084 11.71 11.43 -57.60
CA SER A 1084 11.48 12.61 -58.42
C SER A 1084 10.67 13.65 -57.64
N CYS A 1085 11.15 14.90 -57.65
CA CYS A 1085 10.57 16.05 -56.94
C CYS A 1085 9.35 16.62 -57.69
N LEU A 1086 8.26 16.96 -56.98
CA LEU A 1086 7.11 17.67 -57.56
C LEU A 1086 6.63 18.79 -56.64
N GLU A 1087 6.41 19.96 -57.26
CA GLU A 1087 6.16 21.29 -56.70
C GLU A 1087 4.91 21.42 -55.83
N LEU A 1088 5.02 22.21 -54.75
CA LEU A 1088 3.89 22.78 -54.01
C LEU A 1088 3.46 24.11 -54.65
N ARG A 1089 2.20 24.21 -55.06
CA ARG A 1089 1.51 25.48 -55.35
C ARG A 1089 0.64 25.89 -54.17
N SER A 1090 0.60 27.20 -53.92
CA SER A 1090 -0.04 27.89 -52.82
C SER A 1090 -1.49 28.36 -53.11
N CYS A 1091 -2.17 28.71 -52.01
CA CYS A 1091 -3.25 29.70 -51.83
C CYS A 1091 -4.73 29.30 -51.99
N ASP A 1092 -5.42 29.49 -50.85
CA ASP A 1092 -6.69 30.21 -50.61
C ASP A 1092 -8.07 29.64 -50.98
N SER A 1093 -8.94 29.89 -50.00
CA SER A 1093 -10.39 29.66 -49.80
C SER A 1093 -11.34 29.94 -50.98
N ILE A 1094 -12.45 29.19 -51.07
CA ILE A 1094 -13.86 29.66 -51.17
C ILE A 1094 -14.83 28.45 -51.32
N VAL A 1095 -16.01 28.61 -50.71
CA VAL A 1095 -17.23 27.77 -50.69
C VAL A 1095 -17.82 27.52 -52.09
N TRP A 1096 -18.46 26.35 -52.34
CA TRP A 1096 -19.83 26.17 -52.90
C TRP A 1096 -20.17 24.69 -53.20
N VAL A 1097 -21.20 24.19 -52.48
CA VAL A 1097 -22.40 23.40 -52.88
C VAL A 1097 -22.34 22.33 -53.99
N ALA A 1098 -22.77 21.13 -53.56
CA ALA A 1098 -23.59 20.08 -54.19
C ALA A 1098 -23.10 19.18 -55.35
N GLU A 1099 -23.37 17.90 -55.09
CA GLU A 1099 -24.08 16.93 -55.95
C GLU A 1099 -23.31 15.97 -56.88
N THR A 1100 -23.76 14.71 -56.77
CA THR A 1100 -23.72 13.59 -57.72
C THR A 1100 -22.47 12.69 -57.81
N GLY A 1101 -22.66 11.43 -57.40
CA GLY A 1101 -22.71 10.35 -58.40
C GLY A 1101 -21.50 9.41 -58.54
N ALA A 1102 -21.35 8.47 -57.59
CA ALA A 1102 -21.14 7.01 -57.82
C ALA A 1102 -19.99 6.52 -58.77
N PRO A 1103 -19.72 5.20 -58.94
CA PRO A 1103 -18.45 4.62 -58.45
C PRO A 1103 -17.65 3.82 -59.50
N LEU A 1104 -16.31 3.78 -59.39
CA LEU A 1104 -15.45 2.79 -60.04
C LEU A 1104 -14.27 2.47 -59.09
N LYS A 1105 -14.24 1.31 -58.43
CA LYS A 1105 -13.78 -0.02 -58.87
C LYS A 1105 -12.36 -0.07 -59.42
N ASN A 1106 -11.57 -0.88 -58.70
CA ASN A 1106 -10.46 -1.72 -59.13
C ASN A 1106 -9.13 -1.03 -59.49
N GLY A 1107 -8.17 -1.17 -58.60
CA GLY A 1107 -7.25 -2.30 -58.75
C GLY A 1107 -5.80 -1.97 -59.07
N SER A 1108 -4.94 -2.64 -58.29
CA SER A 1108 -3.58 -3.07 -58.57
C SER A 1108 -2.43 -2.05 -58.59
N ALA A 1109 -1.55 -2.29 -57.61
CA ALA A 1109 -0.09 -2.36 -57.72
C ALA A 1109 0.70 -1.05 -57.90
N GLY A 1110 1.52 -0.76 -56.88
CA GLY A 1110 2.52 0.31 -56.84
C GLY A 1110 2.86 0.61 -55.40
#